data_AF-A0A1S6ILT6-F1
#
_entry.id   AF-A0A1S6ILT6-F1
#
_cell.length_a   1.000
_cell.length_b   1.000
_cell.length_c   1.000
_cell.angle_alpha   90.00
_cell.angle_beta   90.00
_cell.angle_gamma   90.00
#
_symmetry.space_group_name_H-M   'P 1'
#
loop_
_entity.id
_entity.type
_entity.pdbx_description
1 polymer ?
#
loop_
_entity_poly.entity_id
_entity_poly.type
_entity_poly.pdbx_seq_one_letter_code
_entity_poly.pdbx_strand_id
1 'polypeptide(L)'
;MDKHVSIYDQILEKREDQPSLPYLFQNIEIAGREDTLYSLLTEGLPYSKKQDLADLCCKKIREAVDHNQENLLEEFLVKQPLHQFFMELRERIRVLIEVEYFTQKELHKLGMNLTRTSAHPEMVKLGIILLGFYPHDLTLKIFKLLGYHSEFTMYVSESIQHGHFRQNEILFDLVQHTSGYGRLAALFSLKPVTREQQKWVLKYAIKSHYLSSIYVNVSLQKVDIRNYLFSSELDEMNYHDFMYVVSYQELVDVTALSEQALTFMEKLVDKKILADRFIDLAGLVTMWLKIIDSWEEDYQYVDRHLQASNKLDDEWDKRFNRYEKITQTIEEFLSNSKWQHLVVKEMLNPTETDILIVNVLQFLEIKPDFQAFTPLLKRNPLGLNLLEFFLGQEAETYFHATSDYLFNLLSEQLFQFPLQFEQKTENGESYLAKVNVWLEALLENMLRRDFLDLEWCIKLLSYYNPYLRQLALQVLKKNKDEWEDDDTVLTALERLRDREENRKNKRLVFDLLDMNNHPLKIRKYLVVEHLVQYSLATDKKLLETNLVGMEYYDYPIPETPLKKGKLFQLAREKDNEYDKNAIGVTLENGCLLGYIPRMDNRILATLIDNGETLFARLESEDMDEEEILLQVFLRQKNGPISVPDSKTDNIVPFPQK
;
A
#
# COMPACT_ATOMS: atom_id res chain seq x y z
N MET A 1 -0.16 34.61 -38.43
CA MET A 1 -1.43 34.15 -37.84
C MET A 1 -1.38 32.64 -37.88
N ASP A 2 -0.82 32.04 -36.84
CA ASP A 2 -0.90 30.59 -36.68
C ASP A 2 -2.38 30.24 -36.53
N LYS A 3 -2.92 29.45 -37.45
CA LYS A 3 -4.23 28.84 -37.26
C LYS A 3 -4.11 27.98 -36.01
N HIS A 4 -4.79 28.35 -34.93
CA HIS A 4 -5.01 27.43 -33.82
C HIS A 4 -5.69 26.18 -34.40
N VAL A 5 -4.94 25.08 -34.51
CA VAL A 5 -5.46 23.81 -35.02
C VAL A 5 -6.26 23.17 -33.90
N SER A 6 -7.53 22.82 -34.16
CA SER A 6 -8.38 22.20 -33.16
C SER A 6 -7.88 20.80 -32.79
N ILE A 7 -8.18 20.33 -31.58
CA ILE A 7 -7.83 18.96 -31.17
C ILE A 7 -8.47 17.92 -32.10
N TYR A 8 -9.70 18.19 -32.56
CA TYR A 8 -10.40 17.32 -33.50
C TYR A 8 -9.64 17.17 -34.81
N ASP A 9 -9.21 18.27 -35.41
CA ASP A 9 -8.47 18.26 -36.67
C ASP A 9 -7.09 17.60 -36.47
N GLN A 10 -6.42 17.83 -35.34
CA GLN A 10 -5.17 17.14 -35.00
C GLN A 10 -5.31 15.62 -34.90
N ILE A 11 -6.37 15.13 -34.24
CA ILE A 11 -6.64 13.69 -34.15
C ILE A 11 -7.01 13.12 -35.52
N LEU A 12 -7.77 13.87 -36.32
CA LEU A 12 -8.16 13.46 -37.67
C LEU A 12 -6.94 13.31 -38.58
N GLU A 13 -6.06 14.31 -38.61
CA GLU A 13 -4.80 14.30 -39.38
C GLU A 13 -3.89 13.14 -38.95
N LYS A 14 -3.65 13.00 -37.63
CA LYS A 14 -2.83 11.90 -37.10
C LYS A 14 -3.40 10.53 -37.41
N ARG A 15 -4.73 10.39 -37.45
CA ARG A 15 -5.39 9.14 -37.83
C ARG A 15 -5.22 8.84 -39.31
N GLU A 16 -5.23 9.84 -40.18
CA GLU A 16 -4.97 9.66 -41.62
C GLU A 16 -3.54 9.16 -41.85
N ASP A 17 -2.57 9.69 -41.09
CA ASP A 17 -1.17 9.24 -41.12
C ASP A 17 -0.96 7.86 -40.48
N GLN A 18 -1.64 7.59 -39.36
CA GLN A 18 -1.55 6.37 -38.57
C GLN A 18 -2.94 5.79 -38.28
N PRO A 19 -3.52 5.01 -39.21
CA PRO A 19 -4.90 4.54 -39.10
C PRO A 19 -5.09 3.37 -38.13
N SER A 20 -4.01 2.85 -37.52
CA SER A 20 -4.06 1.72 -36.60
C SER A 20 -4.88 2.03 -35.34
N LEU A 21 -5.67 1.04 -34.90
CA LEU A 21 -6.38 1.07 -33.63
C LEU A 21 -5.83 -0.01 -32.68
N PRO A 22 -5.72 0.27 -31.37
CA PRO A 22 -5.89 1.58 -30.72
C PRO A 22 -4.93 2.65 -31.26
N TYR A 23 -5.27 3.94 -31.10
CA TYR A 23 -4.39 5.01 -31.57
C TYR A 23 -3.01 4.92 -30.91
N LEU A 24 -1.96 4.90 -31.73
CA LEU A 24 -0.57 4.81 -31.29
C LEU A 24 0.06 6.20 -31.04
N PHE A 25 -0.60 7.27 -31.51
CA PHE A 25 -0.15 8.66 -31.36
C PHE A 25 -0.58 9.32 -30.03
N GLN A 26 -0.67 8.53 -28.96
CA GLN A 26 -1.00 8.99 -27.61
C GLN A 26 -0.05 8.35 -26.59
N ASN A 27 0.21 9.05 -25.48
CA ASN A 27 0.92 8.44 -24.36
C ASN A 27 -0.06 7.65 -23.50
N ILE A 28 0.01 6.32 -23.59
CA ILE A 28 -0.92 5.40 -22.90
C ILE A 28 -0.86 5.52 -21.37
N GLU A 29 0.27 5.94 -20.81
CA GLU A 29 0.49 6.07 -19.36
C GLU A 29 -0.06 7.39 -18.78
N ILE A 30 -0.43 8.34 -19.63
CA ILE A 30 -0.85 9.69 -19.19
C ILE A 30 -2.23 10.06 -19.72
N ALA A 31 -2.54 9.74 -20.98
CA ALA A 31 -3.79 10.17 -21.62
C ALA A 31 -5.02 9.64 -20.87
N GLY A 32 -5.87 10.54 -20.39
CA GLY A 32 -7.06 10.22 -19.60
C GLY A 32 -6.79 9.69 -18.18
N ARG A 33 -5.53 9.70 -17.69
CA ARG A 33 -5.15 9.19 -16.36
C ARG A 33 -5.90 9.89 -15.23
N GLU A 34 -5.82 11.21 -15.18
CA GLU A 34 -6.41 12.00 -14.08
C GLU A 34 -7.92 11.78 -14.00
N ASP A 35 -8.62 11.98 -15.12
CA ASP A 35 -10.07 11.84 -15.19
C ASP A 35 -10.53 10.41 -14.83
N THR A 36 -9.81 9.40 -15.34
CA THR A 36 -10.16 8.00 -15.11
C THR A 36 -9.93 7.58 -13.66
N LEU A 37 -8.77 7.92 -13.08
CA LEU A 37 -8.46 7.59 -11.70
C LEU A 37 -9.33 8.38 -10.71
N TYR A 38 -9.60 9.66 -10.98
CA TYR A 38 -10.49 10.47 -10.16
C TYR A 38 -11.88 9.84 -10.08
N SER A 39 -12.44 9.43 -11.23
CA SER A 39 -13.77 8.81 -11.25
C SER A 39 -13.82 7.40 -10.65
N LEU A 40 -12.74 6.64 -10.68
CA LEU A 40 -12.74 5.24 -10.23
C LEU A 40 -12.27 5.05 -8.78
N LEU A 41 -11.32 5.86 -8.32
CA LEU A 41 -10.58 5.63 -7.07
C LEU A 41 -10.77 6.73 -6.03
N THR A 42 -11.53 7.79 -6.33
CA THR A 42 -11.73 8.89 -5.39
C THR A 42 -13.20 9.12 -5.10
N GLU A 43 -13.52 9.51 -3.86
CA GLU A 43 -14.86 10.03 -3.51
C GLU A 43 -15.11 11.42 -4.14
N GLY A 44 -14.01 12.10 -4.52
CA GLY A 44 -13.99 13.40 -5.14
C GLY A 44 -14.49 14.51 -4.22
N LEU A 45 -15.01 15.58 -4.81
CA LEU A 45 -15.65 16.67 -4.07
C LEU A 45 -16.93 16.21 -3.36
N PRO A 46 -17.29 16.81 -2.20
CA PRO A 46 -18.61 16.64 -1.61
C PRO A 46 -19.73 16.92 -2.61
N TYR A 47 -20.81 16.16 -2.54
CA TYR A 47 -21.94 16.24 -3.48
C TYR A 47 -22.49 17.68 -3.64
N SER A 48 -22.61 18.44 -2.55
CA SER A 48 -23.05 19.85 -2.61
C SER A 48 -22.14 20.72 -3.48
N LYS A 49 -20.82 20.57 -3.35
CA LYS A 49 -19.86 21.30 -4.19
C LYS A 49 -19.95 20.89 -5.65
N LYS A 50 -20.15 19.60 -5.94
CA LYS A 50 -20.38 19.13 -7.31
C LYS A 50 -21.63 19.77 -7.92
N GLN A 51 -22.71 19.87 -7.15
CA GLN A 51 -23.94 20.56 -7.57
C GLN A 51 -23.74 22.07 -7.79
N ASP A 52 -22.98 22.74 -6.93
CA ASP A 52 -22.67 24.17 -7.08
C ASP A 52 -21.87 24.44 -8.36
N LEU A 53 -20.85 23.61 -8.63
CA LEU A 53 -20.04 23.69 -9.85
C LEU A 53 -20.87 23.38 -11.10
N ALA A 54 -21.73 22.37 -11.04
CA ALA A 54 -22.66 22.03 -12.12
C ALA A 54 -23.61 23.19 -12.44
N ASP A 55 -24.18 23.85 -11.42
CA ASP A 55 -25.04 25.02 -11.61
C ASP A 55 -24.29 26.21 -12.23
N LEU A 56 -23.10 26.50 -11.72
CA LEU A 56 -22.26 27.57 -12.27
C LEU A 56 -21.88 27.29 -13.72
N CYS A 57 -21.52 26.05 -14.04
CA CYS A 57 -21.22 25.63 -15.41
C CYS A 57 -22.46 25.78 -16.32
N CYS A 58 -23.66 25.37 -15.88
CA CYS A 58 -24.90 25.59 -16.64
C CYS A 58 -25.17 27.07 -16.94
N LYS A 59 -24.89 27.97 -15.98
CA LYS A 59 -25.00 29.43 -16.21
C LYS A 59 -23.99 29.91 -17.26
N LYS A 60 -22.76 29.39 -17.23
CA LYS A 60 -21.73 29.70 -18.23
C LYS A 60 -22.08 29.15 -19.61
N ILE A 61 -22.67 27.95 -19.69
CA ILE A 61 -23.21 27.39 -20.93
C ILE A 61 -24.32 28.29 -21.49
N ARG A 62 -25.21 28.81 -20.64
CA ARG A 62 -26.23 29.77 -21.06
C ARG A 62 -25.62 31.03 -21.65
N GLU A 63 -24.65 31.64 -20.96
CA GLU A 63 -23.94 32.82 -21.45
C GLU A 63 -23.29 32.55 -22.82
N ALA A 64 -22.68 31.37 -22.99
CA ALA A 64 -22.09 30.95 -24.26
C ALA A 64 -23.14 30.79 -25.38
N VAL A 65 -24.30 30.21 -25.09
CA VAL A 65 -25.40 30.05 -26.06
C VAL A 65 -25.98 31.40 -26.48
N ASP A 66 -26.22 32.29 -25.53
CA ASP A 66 -26.94 33.54 -25.78
C ASP A 66 -26.03 34.63 -26.39
N HIS A 67 -24.76 34.66 -25.99
CA HIS A 67 -23.84 35.77 -26.29
C HIS A 67 -22.58 35.35 -27.07
N ASN A 68 -22.42 34.07 -27.45
CA ASN A 68 -21.17 33.52 -28.03
C ASN A 68 -19.93 33.87 -27.17
N GLN A 69 -20.05 33.65 -25.86
CA GLN A 69 -19.00 33.89 -24.88
C GLN A 69 -18.28 32.58 -24.48
N GLU A 70 -17.82 31.80 -25.46
CA GLU A 70 -17.11 30.53 -25.18
C GLU A 70 -15.82 30.74 -24.37
N ASN A 71 -15.17 31.90 -24.47
CA ASN A 71 -13.95 32.21 -23.71
C ASN A 71 -14.18 32.20 -22.18
N LEU A 72 -15.33 32.70 -21.70
CA LEU A 72 -15.65 32.69 -20.27
C LEU A 72 -15.91 31.29 -19.73
N LEU A 73 -16.46 30.42 -20.59
CA LEU A 73 -16.66 29.01 -20.29
C LEU A 73 -15.32 28.28 -20.23
N GLU A 74 -14.40 28.57 -21.15
CA GLU A 74 -13.04 28.03 -21.15
C GLU A 74 -12.26 28.44 -19.90
N GLU A 75 -12.25 29.73 -19.55
CA GLU A 75 -11.59 30.23 -18.33
C GLU A 75 -12.11 29.55 -17.05
N PHE A 76 -13.42 29.24 -17.03
CA PHE A 76 -14.03 28.51 -15.92
C PHE A 76 -13.53 27.06 -15.87
N LEU A 77 -13.58 26.33 -16.98
CA LEU A 77 -13.21 24.91 -17.02
C LEU A 77 -11.70 24.68 -16.82
N VAL A 78 -10.85 25.62 -17.23
CA VAL A 78 -9.41 25.56 -16.92
C VAL A 78 -9.16 25.63 -15.42
N LYS A 79 -9.99 26.38 -14.67
CA LYS A 79 -9.89 26.47 -13.20
C LYS A 79 -10.61 25.34 -12.49
N GLN A 80 -11.66 24.79 -13.10
CA GLN A 80 -12.55 23.76 -12.54
C GLN A 80 -12.71 22.65 -13.58
N PRO A 81 -11.77 21.68 -13.63
CA PRO A 81 -11.82 20.58 -14.60
C PRO A 81 -13.07 19.73 -14.47
N LEU A 82 -13.57 19.22 -15.61
CA LEU A 82 -14.86 18.52 -15.68
C LEU A 82 -14.89 17.22 -14.87
N HIS A 83 -13.78 16.48 -14.77
CA HIS A 83 -13.75 15.21 -14.03
C HIS A 83 -14.26 15.35 -12.59
N GLN A 84 -14.20 16.57 -12.02
CA GLN A 84 -14.66 16.84 -10.65
C GLN A 84 -16.19 16.79 -10.47
N PHE A 85 -16.97 17.07 -11.52
CA PHE A 85 -18.42 17.29 -11.42
C PHE A 85 -19.25 16.95 -12.68
N PHE A 86 -18.67 16.30 -13.69
CA PHE A 86 -19.34 16.10 -14.99
C PHE A 86 -20.62 15.24 -14.91
N MET A 87 -20.68 14.29 -13.97
CA MET A 87 -21.87 13.47 -13.74
C MET A 87 -23.05 14.33 -13.28
N GLU A 88 -22.82 15.17 -12.26
CA GLU A 88 -23.82 16.11 -11.75
C GLU A 88 -24.19 17.18 -12.79
N LEU A 89 -23.21 17.67 -13.56
CA LEU A 89 -23.44 18.59 -14.66
C LEU A 89 -24.43 18.01 -15.68
N ARG A 90 -24.17 16.79 -16.13
CA ARG A 90 -25.01 16.13 -17.12
C ARG A 90 -26.43 15.91 -16.61
N GLU A 91 -26.60 15.39 -15.39
CA GLU A 91 -27.92 15.18 -14.80
C GLU A 91 -28.68 16.51 -14.65
N ARG A 92 -27.98 17.59 -14.29
CA ARG A 92 -28.56 18.94 -14.24
C ARG A 92 -28.99 19.43 -15.63
N ILE A 93 -28.14 19.27 -16.65
CA ILE A 93 -28.48 19.65 -18.04
C ILE A 93 -29.72 18.88 -18.52
N ARG A 94 -29.83 17.58 -18.24
CA ARG A 94 -31.02 16.78 -18.59
C ARG A 94 -32.30 17.43 -18.06
N VAL A 95 -32.32 17.74 -16.76
CA VAL A 95 -33.49 18.37 -16.11
C VAL A 95 -33.74 19.78 -16.67
N LEU A 96 -32.68 20.53 -16.99
CA LEU A 96 -32.80 21.85 -17.62
C LEU A 96 -33.37 21.81 -19.05
N ILE A 97 -33.17 20.70 -19.77
CA ILE A 97 -33.86 20.47 -21.06
C ILE A 97 -35.35 20.20 -20.83
N GLU A 98 -35.70 19.41 -19.80
CA GLU A 98 -37.10 19.08 -19.46
C GLU A 98 -37.93 20.31 -19.06
N VAL A 99 -37.32 21.27 -18.35
CA VAL A 99 -37.98 22.54 -17.98
C VAL A 99 -37.83 23.63 -19.04
N GLU A 100 -37.43 23.26 -20.26
CA GLU A 100 -37.26 24.16 -21.41
C GLU A 100 -36.29 25.32 -21.15
N TYR A 101 -35.38 25.18 -20.17
CA TYR A 101 -34.31 26.15 -20.00
C TYR A 101 -33.42 26.08 -21.23
N PHE A 102 -32.85 24.91 -21.57
CA PHE A 102 -32.09 24.69 -22.80
C PHE A 102 -32.94 24.00 -23.88
N THR A 103 -32.78 24.41 -25.14
CA THR A 103 -33.26 23.58 -26.26
C THR A 103 -32.19 22.59 -26.70
N GLN A 104 -32.61 21.39 -27.15
CA GLN A 104 -31.66 20.39 -27.68
C GLN A 104 -30.86 20.93 -28.87
N LYS A 105 -31.46 21.82 -29.68
CA LYS A 105 -30.82 22.44 -30.84
C LYS A 105 -29.71 23.42 -30.44
N GLU A 106 -29.92 24.20 -29.38
CA GLU A 106 -28.89 25.08 -28.80
C GLU A 106 -27.68 24.26 -28.34
N LEU A 107 -27.93 23.24 -27.52
CA LEU A 107 -26.86 22.40 -26.97
C LEU A 107 -26.12 21.62 -28.05
N HIS A 108 -26.83 21.10 -29.06
CA HIS A 108 -26.18 20.44 -30.19
C HIS A 108 -25.30 21.40 -30.99
N LYS A 109 -25.77 22.63 -31.26
CA LYS A 109 -24.97 23.64 -31.98
C LYS A 109 -23.70 23.98 -31.20
N LEU A 110 -23.83 24.23 -29.90
CA LEU A 110 -22.68 24.52 -29.04
C LEU A 110 -21.73 23.32 -28.97
N GLY A 111 -22.24 22.11 -28.70
CA GLY A 111 -21.44 20.88 -28.64
C GLY A 111 -20.67 20.61 -29.94
N MET A 112 -21.28 20.81 -31.10
CA MET A 112 -20.60 20.71 -32.40
C MET A 112 -19.49 21.75 -32.58
N ASN A 113 -19.69 22.98 -32.09
CA ASN A 113 -18.65 24.00 -32.11
C ASN A 113 -17.48 23.57 -31.21
N LEU A 114 -17.76 23.33 -29.91
CA LEU A 114 -16.73 23.02 -28.92
C LEU A 114 -15.89 21.79 -29.29
N THR A 115 -16.53 20.72 -29.77
CA THR A 115 -15.82 19.50 -30.16
C THR A 115 -14.93 19.66 -31.38
N ARG A 116 -15.31 20.50 -32.36
CA ARG A 116 -14.62 20.56 -33.67
C ARG A 116 -13.65 21.72 -33.81
N THR A 117 -13.82 22.80 -33.04
CA THR A 117 -13.03 24.03 -33.21
C THR A 117 -12.09 24.31 -32.05
N SER A 118 -12.33 23.73 -30.86
CA SER A 118 -11.51 24.05 -29.69
C SER A 118 -10.13 23.39 -29.72
N ALA A 119 -9.13 24.13 -29.23
CA ALA A 119 -7.79 23.64 -28.94
C ALA A 119 -7.63 23.21 -27.47
N HIS A 120 -8.66 23.35 -26.63
CA HIS A 120 -8.61 23.07 -25.20
C HIS A 120 -9.35 21.76 -24.86
N PRO A 121 -8.70 20.78 -24.17
CA PRO A 121 -9.29 19.48 -23.88
C PRO A 121 -10.60 19.57 -23.11
N GLU A 122 -10.69 20.43 -22.09
CA GLU A 122 -11.91 20.59 -21.28
C GLU A 122 -13.12 21.08 -22.10
N MET A 123 -12.89 21.96 -23.08
CA MET A 123 -13.96 22.40 -23.98
C MET A 123 -14.43 21.26 -24.89
N VAL A 124 -13.51 20.43 -25.40
CA VAL A 124 -13.85 19.24 -26.19
C VAL A 124 -14.63 18.23 -25.36
N LYS A 125 -14.21 17.97 -24.11
CA LYS A 125 -14.90 17.10 -23.14
C LYS A 125 -16.33 17.60 -22.86
N LEU A 126 -16.51 18.90 -22.60
CA LEU A 126 -17.85 19.48 -22.46
C LEU A 126 -18.67 19.31 -23.74
N GLY A 127 -18.07 19.58 -24.90
CA GLY A 127 -18.70 19.38 -26.19
C GLY A 127 -19.23 17.96 -26.39
N ILE A 128 -18.46 16.94 -25.97
CA ILE A 128 -18.87 15.53 -26.00
C ILE A 128 -20.12 15.31 -25.13
N ILE A 129 -20.13 15.82 -23.89
CA ILE A 129 -21.27 15.72 -22.98
C ILE A 129 -22.53 16.34 -23.61
N LEU A 130 -22.41 17.54 -24.18
CA LEU A 130 -23.53 18.25 -24.81
C LEU A 130 -24.08 17.49 -26.03
N LEU A 131 -23.20 16.91 -26.84
CA LEU A 131 -23.61 16.09 -27.98
C LEU A 131 -24.31 14.78 -27.54
N GLY A 132 -24.05 14.28 -26.33
CA GLY A 132 -24.70 13.09 -25.78
C GLY A 132 -26.22 13.19 -25.67
N PHE A 133 -26.77 14.41 -25.58
CA PHE A 133 -28.21 14.67 -25.59
C PHE A 133 -28.83 14.64 -26.99
N TYR A 134 -28.04 14.48 -28.05
CA TYR A 134 -28.51 14.48 -29.44
C TYR A 134 -27.91 13.31 -30.26
N PRO A 135 -28.43 12.09 -30.08
CA PRO A 135 -27.90 10.89 -30.71
C PRO A 135 -28.22 10.83 -32.21
N HIS A 136 -27.24 11.19 -33.04
CA HIS A 136 -27.32 11.10 -34.51
C HIS A 136 -26.06 10.44 -35.08
N ASP A 137 -26.12 9.97 -36.33
CA ASP A 137 -25.00 9.28 -37.00
C ASP A 137 -23.72 10.12 -37.06
N LEU A 138 -23.86 11.44 -37.22
CA LEU A 138 -22.72 12.36 -37.21
C LEU A 138 -22.07 12.44 -35.82
N THR A 139 -22.88 12.54 -34.77
CA THR A 139 -22.41 12.50 -33.37
C THR A 139 -21.66 11.21 -33.09
N LEU A 140 -22.18 10.07 -33.54
CA LEU A 140 -21.51 8.78 -33.35
C LEU A 140 -20.16 8.71 -34.06
N LYS A 141 -20.02 9.29 -35.26
CA LYS A 141 -18.72 9.38 -35.95
C LYS A 141 -17.72 10.23 -35.17
N ILE A 142 -18.16 11.33 -34.59
CA ILE A 142 -17.32 12.18 -33.72
C ILE A 142 -16.92 11.43 -32.46
N PHE A 143 -17.86 10.76 -31.81
CA PHE A 143 -17.63 9.95 -30.61
C PHE A 143 -16.64 8.82 -30.87
N LYS A 144 -16.73 8.11 -32.01
CA LYS A 144 -15.72 7.09 -32.35
C LYS A 144 -14.34 7.70 -32.57
N LEU A 145 -14.25 8.80 -33.33
CA LEU A 145 -12.97 9.47 -33.59
C LEU A 145 -12.31 9.94 -32.28
N LEU A 146 -13.04 10.66 -31.44
CA LEU A 146 -12.49 11.20 -30.19
C LEU A 146 -12.33 10.10 -29.14
N GLY A 147 -13.30 9.20 -29.02
CA GLY A 147 -13.37 8.18 -27.98
C GLY A 147 -12.30 7.10 -28.09
N TYR A 148 -11.72 6.87 -29.27
CA TYR A 148 -10.53 5.99 -29.41
C TYR A 148 -9.25 6.62 -28.84
N HIS A 149 -9.25 7.93 -28.57
CA HIS A 149 -8.21 8.60 -27.82
C HIS A 149 -8.55 8.61 -26.32
N SER A 150 -7.64 8.11 -25.48
CA SER A 150 -7.87 7.83 -24.06
C SER A 150 -8.27 9.06 -23.24
N GLU A 151 -7.83 10.25 -23.65
CA GLU A 151 -8.22 11.54 -23.05
C GLU A 151 -9.74 11.79 -23.07
N PHE A 152 -10.46 11.26 -24.07
CA PHE A 152 -11.88 11.55 -24.28
C PHE A 152 -12.78 10.34 -24.06
N THR A 153 -12.21 9.14 -23.92
CA THR A 153 -12.97 7.88 -23.86
C THR A 153 -13.98 7.85 -22.73
N MET A 154 -13.67 8.39 -21.55
CA MET A 154 -14.61 8.42 -20.41
C MET A 154 -15.88 9.21 -20.73
N TYR A 155 -15.72 10.44 -21.24
CA TYR A 155 -16.85 11.32 -21.59
C TYR A 155 -17.67 10.75 -22.74
N VAL A 156 -17.01 10.14 -23.73
CA VAL A 156 -17.70 9.45 -24.82
C VAL A 156 -18.48 8.25 -24.29
N SER A 157 -17.87 7.45 -23.42
CA SER A 157 -18.50 6.26 -22.82
C SER A 157 -19.76 6.62 -22.06
N GLU A 158 -19.69 7.65 -21.21
CA GLU A 158 -20.85 8.13 -20.46
C GLU A 158 -21.93 8.70 -21.40
N SER A 159 -21.54 9.55 -22.34
CA SER A 159 -22.48 10.15 -23.31
C SER A 159 -23.23 9.09 -24.15
N ILE A 160 -22.59 7.95 -24.45
CA ILE A 160 -23.21 6.83 -25.17
C ILE A 160 -24.28 6.11 -24.33
N GLN A 161 -24.04 5.94 -23.02
CA GLN A 161 -24.92 5.17 -22.11
C GLN A 161 -26.34 5.75 -21.98
N HIS A 162 -26.55 6.99 -22.44
CA HIS A 162 -27.83 7.68 -22.24
C HIS A 162 -28.46 8.22 -23.54
N GLY A 163 -27.74 8.16 -24.67
CA GLY A 163 -28.22 8.71 -25.94
C GLY A 163 -28.57 7.68 -27.00
N HIS A 164 -27.81 6.58 -27.14
CA HIS A 164 -27.88 5.77 -28.37
C HIS A 164 -28.72 4.50 -28.25
N PHE A 165 -29.17 3.94 -29.38
CA PHE A 165 -29.65 2.55 -29.46
C PHE A 165 -28.43 1.61 -29.55
N ARG A 166 -28.51 0.39 -28.99
CA ARG A 166 -27.37 -0.58 -28.94
C ARG A 166 -26.09 -0.04 -28.29
N GLN A 167 -26.24 0.79 -27.26
CA GLN A 167 -25.16 1.43 -26.50
C GLN A 167 -24.05 0.45 -26.10
N ASN A 168 -24.44 -0.74 -25.65
CA ASN A 168 -23.49 -1.75 -25.19
C ASN A 168 -22.62 -2.33 -26.33
N GLU A 169 -23.14 -2.40 -27.56
CA GLU A 169 -22.33 -2.78 -28.74
C GLU A 169 -21.32 -1.69 -29.08
N ILE A 170 -21.72 -0.41 -28.95
CA ILE A 170 -20.81 0.73 -29.18
C ILE A 170 -19.73 0.80 -28.10
N LEU A 171 -20.09 0.56 -26.83
CA LEU A 171 -19.11 0.47 -25.74
C LEU A 171 -18.15 -0.71 -25.95
N PHE A 172 -18.63 -1.85 -26.44
CA PHE A 172 -17.77 -2.99 -26.75
C PHE A 172 -16.76 -2.64 -27.85
N ASP A 173 -17.22 -1.98 -28.92
CA ASP A 173 -16.36 -1.42 -29.98
C ASP A 173 -15.34 -0.42 -29.41
N LEU A 174 -15.73 0.40 -28.45
CA LEU A 174 -14.83 1.37 -27.81
C LEU A 174 -13.73 0.69 -27.00
N VAL A 175 -14.06 -0.32 -26.17
CA VAL A 175 -13.06 -1.08 -25.40
C VAL A 175 -12.07 -1.80 -26.33
N GLN A 176 -12.53 -2.32 -27.47
CA GLN A 176 -11.70 -3.01 -28.45
C GLN A 176 -10.65 -2.10 -29.10
N HIS A 177 -10.96 -0.82 -29.25
CA HIS A 177 -10.13 0.14 -29.98
C HIS A 177 -9.46 1.19 -29.09
N THR A 178 -9.42 0.96 -27.77
CA THR A 178 -8.75 1.84 -26.79
C THR A 178 -7.62 1.10 -26.07
N SER A 179 -6.77 1.84 -25.38
CA SER A 179 -5.65 1.32 -24.58
C SER A 179 -5.46 2.15 -23.31
N GLY A 180 -4.68 1.66 -22.35
CA GLY A 180 -4.42 2.35 -21.08
C GLY A 180 -5.72 2.83 -20.39
N TYR A 181 -5.68 4.03 -19.80
CA TYR A 181 -6.83 4.57 -19.06
C TYR A 181 -8.12 4.67 -19.88
N GLY A 182 -8.04 4.90 -21.20
CA GLY A 182 -9.21 4.89 -22.08
C GLY A 182 -9.91 3.54 -22.11
N ARG A 183 -9.15 2.44 -22.28
CA ARG A 183 -9.73 1.08 -22.24
C ARG A 183 -10.30 0.77 -20.87
N LEU A 184 -9.63 1.19 -19.80
CA LEU A 184 -10.12 1.01 -18.44
C LEU A 184 -11.47 1.72 -18.24
N ALA A 185 -11.59 2.98 -18.68
CA ALA A 185 -12.84 3.74 -18.62
C ALA A 185 -13.96 3.10 -19.43
N ALA A 186 -13.69 2.69 -20.68
CA ALA A 186 -14.68 2.01 -21.51
C ALA A 186 -15.09 0.64 -20.92
N LEU A 187 -14.13 -0.10 -20.34
CA LEU A 187 -14.38 -1.40 -19.71
C LEU A 187 -15.24 -1.24 -18.45
N PHE A 188 -15.01 -0.20 -17.66
CA PHE A 188 -15.85 0.15 -16.53
C PHE A 188 -17.31 0.33 -16.96
N SER A 189 -17.54 1.06 -18.05
CA SER A 189 -18.88 1.30 -18.62
C SER A 189 -19.53 0.10 -19.32
N LEU A 190 -18.75 -0.86 -19.85
CA LEU A 190 -19.25 -2.02 -20.60
C LEU A 190 -20.06 -3.00 -19.74
N LYS A 191 -21.15 -3.55 -20.28
CA LYS A 191 -21.92 -4.65 -19.68
C LYS A 191 -21.77 -5.93 -20.53
N PRO A 192 -20.83 -6.84 -20.22
CA PRO A 192 -20.51 -8.01 -21.04
C PRO A 192 -21.55 -9.13 -20.85
N VAL A 193 -22.76 -8.93 -21.40
CA VAL A 193 -23.90 -9.86 -21.24
C VAL A 193 -23.85 -11.05 -22.19
N THR A 194 -23.13 -10.94 -23.30
CA THR A 194 -22.99 -12.04 -24.27
C THR A 194 -21.75 -12.88 -24.00
N ARG A 195 -21.79 -14.18 -24.34
CA ARG A 195 -20.62 -15.07 -24.21
C ARG A 195 -19.41 -14.58 -25.00
N GLU A 196 -19.63 -13.97 -26.16
CA GLU A 196 -18.55 -13.38 -26.97
C GLU A 196 -17.85 -12.25 -26.21
N GLN A 197 -18.62 -11.32 -25.64
CA GLN A 197 -18.08 -10.22 -24.84
C GLN A 197 -17.35 -10.72 -23.59
N GLN A 198 -17.94 -11.67 -22.86
CA GLN A 198 -17.34 -12.26 -21.66
C GLN A 198 -15.97 -12.89 -21.97
N LYS A 199 -15.92 -13.72 -23.02
CA LYS A 199 -14.69 -14.35 -23.48
C LYS A 199 -13.67 -13.32 -23.94
N TRP A 200 -14.08 -12.30 -24.70
CA TRP A 200 -13.18 -11.27 -25.18
C TRP A 200 -12.61 -10.42 -24.04
N VAL A 201 -13.42 -10.08 -23.04
CA VAL A 201 -12.97 -9.32 -21.86
C VAL A 201 -11.86 -10.04 -21.12
N LEU A 202 -12.07 -11.32 -20.79
CA LEU A 202 -11.08 -12.12 -20.06
C LEU A 202 -9.83 -12.41 -20.88
N LYS A 203 -9.96 -12.58 -22.19
CA LYS A 203 -8.84 -12.89 -23.05
C LYS A 203 -7.97 -11.68 -23.40
N TYR A 204 -8.60 -10.52 -23.65
CA TYR A 204 -7.92 -9.36 -24.24
C TYR A 204 -8.07 -8.08 -23.40
N ALA A 205 -9.25 -7.79 -22.86
CA ALA A 205 -9.49 -6.49 -22.21
C ALA A 205 -8.67 -6.33 -20.94
N ILE A 206 -8.56 -7.39 -20.12
CA ILE A 206 -7.89 -7.35 -18.82
C ILE A 206 -6.36 -7.33 -18.89
N LYS A 207 -5.80 -7.59 -20.08
CA LYS A 207 -4.36 -7.65 -20.28
C LYS A 207 -3.80 -6.22 -20.35
N SER A 208 -2.91 -5.89 -19.42
CA SER A 208 -2.29 -4.58 -19.28
C SER A 208 -0.84 -4.75 -18.85
N HIS A 209 0.02 -3.78 -19.16
CA HIS A 209 1.43 -3.79 -18.75
C HIS A 209 1.68 -3.08 -17.41
N TYR A 210 0.74 -2.24 -16.95
CA TYR A 210 0.94 -1.42 -15.76
C TYR A 210 -0.31 -1.25 -14.87
N LEU A 211 -1.50 -1.72 -15.29
CA LEU A 211 -2.75 -1.64 -14.51
C LEU A 211 -3.43 -3.01 -14.36
N SER A 212 -2.70 -4.12 -14.51
CA SER A 212 -3.25 -5.48 -14.61
C SER A 212 -4.26 -5.80 -13.50
N SER A 213 -3.91 -5.46 -12.24
CA SER A 213 -4.80 -5.63 -11.10
C SER A 213 -6.10 -4.84 -11.25
N ILE A 214 -6.02 -3.53 -11.51
CA ILE A 214 -7.20 -2.67 -11.66
C ILE A 214 -8.15 -3.18 -12.75
N TYR A 215 -7.60 -3.61 -13.89
CA TYR A 215 -8.38 -4.19 -14.99
C TYR A 215 -9.13 -5.46 -14.58
N VAL A 216 -8.44 -6.36 -13.87
CA VAL A 216 -9.03 -7.59 -13.38
C VAL A 216 -10.14 -7.27 -12.38
N ASN A 217 -9.90 -6.39 -11.41
CA ASN A 217 -10.89 -6.05 -10.39
C ASN A 217 -12.12 -5.33 -10.97
N VAL A 218 -11.94 -4.38 -11.90
CA VAL A 218 -13.05 -3.74 -12.63
C VAL A 218 -13.88 -4.76 -13.41
N SER A 219 -13.23 -5.78 -13.99
CA SER A 219 -13.94 -6.86 -14.68
C SER A 219 -14.68 -7.76 -13.71
N LEU A 220 -14.06 -8.11 -12.59
CA LEU A 220 -14.64 -8.94 -11.55
C LEU A 220 -15.79 -8.28 -10.81
N GLN A 221 -15.91 -6.95 -10.82
CA GLN A 221 -17.11 -6.25 -10.32
C GLN A 221 -18.39 -6.59 -11.13
N LYS A 222 -18.24 -7.08 -12.37
CA LYS A 222 -19.35 -7.42 -13.25
C LYS A 222 -19.85 -8.85 -12.98
N VAL A 223 -21.13 -8.96 -12.60
CA VAL A 223 -21.78 -10.26 -12.29
C VAL A 223 -21.63 -11.25 -13.45
N ASP A 224 -21.80 -10.79 -14.69
CA ASP A 224 -21.69 -11.63 -15.89
C ASP A 224 -20.31 -12.26 -16.05
N ILE A 225 -19.24 -11.54 -15.71
CA ILE A 225 -17.87 -12.07 -15.76
C ILE A 225 -17.65 -13.11 -14.67
N ARG A 226 -18.08 -12.84 -13.43
CA ARG A 226 -17.98 -13.82 -12.33
C ARG A 226 -18.75 -15.10 -12.66
N ASN A 227 -19.99 -14.98 -13.13
CA ASN A 227 -20.80 -16.12 -13.53
C ASN A 227 -20.14 -16.92 -14.67
N TYR A 228 -19.54 -16.23 -15.64
CA TYR A 228 -18.80 -16.88 -16.72
C TYR A 228 -17.60 -17.69 -16.20
N LEU A 229 -16.80 -17.12 -15.28
CA LEU A 229 -15.66 -17.81 -14.67
C LEU A 229 -16.10 -19.09 -13.94
N PHE A 230 -17.13 -18.99 -13.10
CA PHE A 230 -17.60 -20.12 -12.30
C PHE A 230 -18.26 -21.23 -13.14
N SER A 231 -19.05 -20.86 -14.15
CA SER A 231 -19.86 -21.81 -14.93
C SER A 231 -19.16 -22.41 -16.15
N SER A 232 -18.12 -21.77 -16.71
CA SER A 232 -17.47 -22.25 -17.94
C SER A 232 -16.61 -23.49 -17.69
N GLU A 233 -16.72 -24.52 -18.53
CA GLU A 233 -15.77 -25.64 -18.51
C GLU A 233 -14.35 -25.14 -18.84
N LEU A 234 -13.34 -25.77 -18.24
CA LEU A 234 -11.94 -25.43 -18.48
C LEU A 234 -11.40 -26.17 -19.71
N ASP A 235 -10.75 -25.42 -20.59
CA ASP A 235 -9.99 -25.91 -21.72
C ASP A 235 -8.61 -25.21 -21.78
N GLU A 236 -7.72 -25.66 -22.67
CA GLU A 236 -6.41 -25.02 -22.87
C GLU A 236 -6.52 -23.53 -23.24
N MET A 237 -7.63 -23.12 -23.87
CA MET A 237 -7.79 -21.76 -24.37
C MET A 237 -8.13 -20.78 -23.24
N ASN A 238 -8.94 -21.18 -22.27
CA ASN A 238 -9.40 -20.31 -21.18
C ASN A 238 -8.62 -20.49 -19.86
N TYR A 239 -7.89 -21.61 -19.70
CA TYR A 239 -7.13 -21.88 -18.48
C TYR A 239 -6.17 -20.74 -18.13
N HIS A 240 -5.30 -20.35 -19.07
CA HIS A 240 -4.33 -19.26 -18.87
C HIS A 240 -4.98 -17.90 -18.57
N ASP A 241 -6.15 -17.64 -19.17
CA ASP A 241 -6.88 -16.40 -18.93
C ASP A 241 -7.47 -16.38 -17.52
N PHE A 242 -7.91 -17.53 -17.02
CA PHE A 242 -8.43 -17.65 -15.66
C PHE A 242 -7.30 -17.61 -14.64
N MET A 243 -6.15 -18.21 -14.93
CA MET A 243 -4.95 -18.08 -14.10
C MET A 243 -4.50 -16.62 -14.00
N TYR A 244 -4.51 -15.88 -15.10
CA TYR A 244 -4.22 -14.44 -15.07
C TYR A 244 -5.18 -13.65 -14.18
N VAL A 245 -6.48 -13.97 -14.20
CA VAL A 245 -7.46 -13.36 -13.28
C VAL A 245 -7.08 -13.67 -11.84
N VAL A 246 -6.74 -14.91 -11.51
CA VAL A 246 -6.39 -15.31 -10.15
C VAL A 246 -5.12 -14.62 -9.64
N SER A 247 -4.10 -14.51 -10.50
CA SER A 247 -2.82 -13.84 -10.18
C SER A 247 -2.99 -12.36 -9.86
N TYR A 248 -3.85 -11.66 -10.60
CA TYR A 248 -4.01 -10.20 -10.49
C TYR A 248 -5.25 -9.75 -9.73
N GLN A 249 -6.09 -10.67 -9.25
CA GLN A 249 -7.21 -10.32 -8.40
C GLN A 249 -6.70 -9.88 -7.03
N GLU A 250 -7.06 -8.66 -6.63
CA GLU A 250 -6.75 -8.13 -5.29
C GLU A 250 -7.60 -8.82 -4.23
N LEU A 251 -7.01 -8.94 -3.04
CA LEU A 251 -7.74 -9.25 -1.82
C LEU A 251 -8.50 -7.98 -1.43
N VAL A 252 -9.80 -7.97 -1.66
CA VAL A 252 -10.68 -7.13 -0.84
C VAL A 252 -10.54 -7.67 0.59
N ASP A 253 -10.55 -6.81 1.62
CA ASP A 253 -10.51 -7.15 3.05
C ASP A 253 -11.65 -8.13 3.44
N VAL A 254 -11.55 -9.37 2.97
CA VAL A 254 -12.49 -10.45 3.19
C VAL A 254 -11.74 -11.44 4.04
N THR A 255 -12.21 -11.57 5.28
CA THR A 255 -11.65 -12.38 6.37
C THR A 255 -11.67 -13.90 6.14
N ALA A 256 -12.05 -14.37 4.94
CA ALA A 256 -12.03 -15.77 4.51
C ALA A 256 -12.50 -15.93 3.04
N LEU A 257 -12.01 -16.94 2.33
CA LEU A 257 -12.45 -17.30 0.98
C LEU A 257 -13.91 -17.76 0.95
N SER A 258 -14.72 -17.24 0.03
CA SER A 258 -16.08 -17.76 -0.17
C SER A 258 -16.09 -19.19 -0.72
N GLU A 259 -17.15 -19.95 -0.44
CA GLU A 259 -17.35 -21.31 -0.98
C GLU A 259 -17.28 -21.39 -2.52
N GLN A 260 -17.80 -20.37 -3.20
CA GLN A 260 -17.73 -20.27 -4.67
C GLN A 260 -16.30 -20.07 -5.16
N ALA A 261 -15.52 -19.23 -4.46
CA ALA A 261 -14.11 -19.01 -4.79
C ALA A 261 -13.28 -20.28 -4.54
N LEU A 262 -13.51 -20.97 -3.42
CA LEU A 262 -12.83 -22.23 -3.11
C LEU A 262 -13.12 -23.31 -4.16
N THR A 263 -14.39 -23.47 -4.55
CA THR A 263 -14.81 -24.41 -5.60
C THR A 263 -14.19 -24.07 -6.96
N PHE A 264 -14.03 -22.79 -7.27
CA PHE A 264 -13.36 -22.34 -8.49
C PHE A 264 -11.86 -22.66 -8.48
N MET A 265 -11.21 -22.44 -7.34
CA MET A 265 -9.79 -22.78 -7.15
C MET A 265 -9.55 -24.28 -7.30
N GLU A 266 -10.37 -25.14 -6.70
CA GLU A 266 -10.29 -26.60 -6.88
C GLU A 266 -10.38 -27.00 -8.35
N LYS A 267 -11.35 -26.43 -9.08
CA LYS A 267 -11.55 -26.69 -10.50
C LYS A 267 -10.30 -26.35 -11.34
N LEU A 268 -9.62 -25.25 -11.03
CA LEU A 268 -8.37 -24.86 -11.69
C LEU A 268 -7.23 -25.81 -11.32
N VAL A 269 -7.08 -26.19 -10.05
CA VAL A 269 -6.05 -27.12 -9.57
C VAL A 269 -6.23 -28.52 -10.15
N ASP A 270 -7.47 -29.00 -10.29
CA ASP A 270 -7.78 -30.28 -10.93
C ASP A 270 -7.33 -30.32 -12.40
N LYS A 271 -7.26 -29.15 -13.05
CA LYS A 271 -6.78 -28.98 -14.43
C LYS A 271 -5.35 -28.43 -14.53
N LYS A 272 -4.57 -28.46 -13.45
CA LYS A 272 -3.17 -27.98 -13.41
C LYS A 272 -2.25 -28.52 -14.52
N ILE A 273 -2.56 -29.69 -15.09
CA ILE A 273 -1.80 -30.25 -16.22
C ILE A 273 -1.78 -29.34 -17.46
N LEU A 274 -2.72 -28.39 -17.58
CA LEU A 274 -2.78 -27.40 -18.65
C LEU A 274 -1.81 -26.23 -18.43
N ALA A 275 -1.20 -26.12 -17.25
CA ALA A 275 -0.25 -25.05 -16.93
C ALA A 275 1.07 -25.25 -17.69
N ASP A 276 1.49 -24.21 -18.42
CA ASP A 276 2.76 -24.19 -19.16
C ASP A 276 3.44 -22.80 -19.25
N ARG A 277 2.81 -21.75 -18.71
CA ARG A 277 3.32 -20.37 -18.70
C ARG A 277 3.68 -19.89 -17.31
N PHE A 278 4.52 -18.85 -17.25
CA PHE A 278 4.86 -18.22 -15.98
C PHE A 278 3.61 -17.69 -15.25
N ILE A 279 2.64 -17.12 -15.96
CA ILE A 279 1.39 -16.66 -15.34
C ILE A 279 0.58 -17.81 -14.71
N ASP A 280 0.66 -19.03 -15.24
CA ASP A 280 -0.02 -20.18 -14.65
C ASP A 280 0.66 -20.59 -13.34
N LEU A 281 2.00 -20.63 -13.34
CA LEU A 281 2.81 -20.84 -12.15
C LEU A 281 2.48 -19.79 -11.07
N ALA A 282 2.51 -18.51 -11.44
CA ALA A 282 2.19 -17.40 -10.55
C ALA A 282 0.75 -17.47 -10.02
N GLY A 283 -0.21 -17.88 -10.85
CA GLY A 283 -1.59 -18.10 -10.43
C GLY A 283 -1.72 -19.25 -9.43
N LEU A 284 -1.03 -20.37 -9.62
CA LEU A 284 -1.01 -21.48 -8.64
C LEU A 284 -0.40 -21.05 -7.30
N VAL A 285 0.72 -20.32 -7.33
CA VAL A 285 1.33 -19.77 -6.11
C VAL A 285 0.40 -18.77 -5.42
N THR A 286 -0.27 -17.91 -6.20
CA THR A 286 -1.25 -16.95 -5.65
C THR A 286 -2.44 -17.67 -5.01
N MET A 287 -2.91 -18.78 -5.58
CA MET A 287 -3.95 -19.61 -4.97
C MET A 287 -3.48 -20.23 -3.67
N TRP A 288 -2.26 -20.76 -3.64
CA TRP A 288 -1.67 -21.32 -2.43
C TRP A 288 -1.63 -20.28 -1.31
N LEU A 289 -1.06 -19.09 -1.58
CA LEU A 289 -1.01 -17.99 -0.60
C LEU A 289 -2.40 -17.61 -0.08
N LYS A 290 -3.38 -17.44 -0.99
CA LYS A 290 -4.77 -17.12 -0.63
C LYS A 290 -5.44 -18.19 0.23
N ILE A 291 -5.14 -19.45 -0.03
CA ILE A 291 -5.69 -20.57 0.76
C ILE A 291 -5.05 -20.63 2.12
N ILE A 292 -3.73 -20.43 2.23
CA ILE A 292 -3.03 -20.40 3.53
C ILE A 292 -3.55 -19.26 4.39
N ASP A 293 -3.65 -18.04 3.85
CA ASP A 293 -4.17 -16.88 4.57
C ASP A 293 -5.61 -17.15 5.05
N SER A 294 -6.47 -17.66 4.15
CA SER A 294 -7.85 -17.99 4.52
C SER A 294 -7.96 -19.15 5.50
N TRP A 295 -7.04 -20.13 5.45
CA TRP A 295 -6.99 -21.23 6.40
C TRP A 295 -6.65 -20.69 7.79
N GLU A 296 -5.64 -19.82 7.89
CA GLU A 296 -5.25 -19.19 9.15
C GLU A 296 -6.43 -18.42 9.78
N GLU A 297 -7.12 -17.60 9.00
CA GLU A 297 -8.27 -16.82 9.49
C GLU A 297 -9.43 -17.72 9.96
N ASP A 298 -9.78 -18.73 9.16
CA ASP A 298 -10.82 -19.70 9.49
C ASP A 298 -10.46 -20.53 10.72
N TYR A 299 -9.19 -20.92 10.87
CA TYR A 299 -8.69 -21.63 12.04
C TYR A 299 -8.79 -20.77 13.29
N GLN A 300 -8.34 -19.52 13.23
CA GLN A 300 -8.46 -18.57 14.35
C GLN A 300 -9.93 -18.24 14.71
N TYR A 301 -10.83 -18.23 13.72
CA TYR A 301 -12.27 -18.11 13.97
C TYR A 301 -12.79 -19.34 14.73
N VAL A 302 -12.51 -20.53 14.22
CA VAL A 302 -12.94 -21.81 14.81
C VAL A 302 -12.39 -21.98 16.22
N ASP A 303 -11.10 -21.69 16.46
CA ASP A 303 -10.47 -21.77 17.79
C ASP A 303 -11.14 -20.84 18.81
N ARG A 304 -11.40 -19.59 18.43
CA ARG A 304 -12.13 -18.62 19.29
C ARG A 304 -13.56 -19.06 19.62
N HIS A 305 -14.23 -19.77 18.72
CA HIS A 305 -15.62 -20.18 18.87
C HIS A 305 -15.82 -21.60 19.45
N LEU A 306 -14.81 -22.48 19.38
CA LEU A 306 -14.80 -23.81 20.02
C LEU A 306 -14.68 -23.74 21.54
N GLN A 307 -14.16 -22.65 22.10
CA GLN A 307 -14.16 -22.42 23.55
C GLN A 307 -15.58 -22.37 24.16
N ALA A 308 -16.64 -22.30 23.33
CA ALA A 308 -18.04 -22.35 23.75
C ALA A 308 -18.78 -23.67 23.42
N SER A 309 -18.20 -24.56 22.59
CA SER A 309 -18.87 -25.76 22.05
C SER A 309 -17.84 -26.86 21.76
N ASN A 310 -17.85 -27.95 22.54
CA ASN A 310 -16.85 -29.04 22.49
C ASN A 310 -16.83 -29.93 21.21
N LYS A 311 -17.29 -29.44 20.04
CA LYS A 311 -17.19 -30.15 18.75
C LYS A 311 -17.06 -29.16 17.59
N LEU A 312 -16.14 -29.45 16.65
CA LEU A 312 -16.17 -28.87 15.31
C LEU A 312 -17.44 -29.35 14.58
N ASP A 313 -18.04 -28.46 13.80
CA ASP A 313 -19.11 -28.79 12.86
C ASP A 313 -18.53 -29.60 11.68
N ASP A 314 -19.27 -30.58 11.16
CA ASP A 314 -18.88 -31.43 10.02
C ASP A 314 -18.52 -30.59 8.77
N GLU A 315 -19.06 -29.37 8.68
CA GLU A 315 -18.77 -28.42 7.59
C GLU A 315 -17.34 -27.83 7.65
N TRP A 316 -16.80 -27.59 8.85
CA TRP A 316 -15.44 -27.07 9.02
C TRP A 316 -14.39 -28.12 8.67
N ASP A 317 -14.60 -29.38 9.07
CA ASP A 317 -13.73 -30.49 8.68
C ASP A 317 -13.67 -30.63 7.16
N LYS A 318 -14.81 -30.53 6.46
CA LYS A 318 -14.83 -30.56 4.98
C LYS A 318 -14.03 -29.41 4.39
N ARG A 319 -14.16 -28.20 4.94
CA ARG A 319 -13.47 -27.00 4.44
C ARG A 319 -11.95 -27.10 4.62
N PHE A 320 -11.47 -27.49 5.79
CA PHE A 320 -10.04 -27.68 6.04
C PHE A 320 -9.45 -28.81 5.19
N ASN A 321 -10.17 -29.92 5.00
CA ASN A 321 -9.75 -30.99 4.07
C ASN A 321 -9.60 -30.49 2.63
N ARG A 322 -10.43 -29.53 2.20
CA ARG A 322 -10.30 -28.91 0.86
C ARG A 322 -9.07 -28.02 0.78
N TYR A 323 -8.80 -27.21 1.80
CA TYR A 323 -7.56 -26.41 1.86
C TYR A 323 -6.31 -27.29 1.79
N GLU A 324 -6.25 -28.34 2.60
CA GLU A 324 -5.15 -29.29 2.60
C GLU A 324 -4.97 -29.94 1.23
N LYS A 325 -6.06 -30.45 0.64
CA LYS A 325 -6.01 -31.07 -0.68
C LYS A 325 -5.46 -30.11 -1.74
N ILE A 326 -5.93 -28.87 -1.77
CA ILE A 326 -5.50 -27.90 -2.80
C ILE A 326 -4.02 -27.55 -2.61
N THR A 327 -3.61 -27.23 -1.37
CA THR A 327 -2.22 -26.83 -1.06
C THR A 327 -1.23 -27.93 -1.38
N GLN A 328 -1.46 -29.16 -0.90
CA GLN A 328 -0.63 -30.32 -1.23
C GLN A 328 -0.56 -30.58 -2.74
N THR A 329 -1.69 -30.47 -3.44
CA THR A 329 -1.73 -30.69 -4.89
C THR A 329 -0.90 -29.65 -5.66
N ILE A 330 -0.87 -28.40 -5.18
CA ILE A 330 -0.05 -27.33 -5.77
C ILE A 330 1.43 -27.59 -5.47
N GLU A 331 1.80 -27.83 -4.21
CA GLU A 331 3.17 -28.09 -3.78
C GLU A 331 3.80 -29.28 -4.54
N GLU A 332 3.11 -30.41 -4.58
CA GLU A 332 3.56 -31.60 -5.32
C GLU A 332 3.78 -31.29 -6.80
N PHE A 333 2.88 -30.54 -7.42
CA PHE A 333 2.97 -30.20 -8.84
C PHE A 333 4.09 -29.21 -9.15
N LEU A 334 4.33 -28.25 -8.25
CA LEU A 334 5.33 -27.21 -8.40
C LEU A 334 6.74 -27.63 -7.96
N SER A 335 6.88 -28.78 -7.28
CA SER A 335 8.18 -29.38 -6.95
C SER A 335 9.05 -29.77 -8.17
N ASN A 336 8.46 -29.85 -9.37
CA ASN A 336 9.16 -30.20 -10.59
C ASN A 336 10.14 -29.09 -11.04
N SER A 337 11.40 -29.46 -11.33
CA SER A 337 12.46 -28.54 -11.75
C SER A 337 12.14 -27.71 -13.00
N LYS A 338 11.19 -28.14 -13.85
CA LYS A 338 10.73 -27.35 -15.00
C LYS A 338 10.25 -25.95 -14.61
N TRP A 339 9.67 -25.80 -13.41
CA TRP A 339 9.12 -24.52 -12.93
C TRP A 339 10.22 -23.55 -12.52
N GLN A 340 11.32 -24.06 -11.97
CA GLN A 340 12.51 -23.27 -11.67
C GLN A 340 13.11 -22.69 -12.95
N HIS A 341 13.20 -23.48 -14.03
CA HIS A 341 13.64 -22.98 -15.33
C HIS A 341 12.70 -21.90 -15.89
N LEU A 342 11.39 -22.02 -15.65
CA LEU A 342 10.40 -21.07 -16.13
C LEU A 342 10.52 -19.71 -15.42
N VAL A 343 10.71 -19.70 -14.09
CA VAL A 343 10.89 -18.43 -13.35
C VAL A 343 12.20 -17.75 -13.72
N VAL A 344 13.29 -18.49 -13.92
CA VAL A 344 14.57 -17.92 -14.38
C VAL A 344 14.42 -17.29 -15.77
N LYS A 345 13.68 -17.93 -16.68
CA LYS A 345 13.38 -17.37 -18.00
C LYS A 345 12.57 -16.07 -17.90
N GLU A 346 11.59 -16.02 -17.01
CA GLU A 346 10.80 -14.82 -16.74
C GLU A 346 11.67 -13.68 -16.19
N MET A 347 12.55 -13.96 -15.22
CA MET A 347 13.47 -12.95 -14.68
C MET A 347 14.39 -12.34 -15.73
N LEU A 348 14.86 -13.15 -16.70
CA LEU A 348 15.72 -12.67 -17.79
C LEU A 348 14.98 -11.76 -18.77
N ASN A 349 13.69 -12.02 -19.03
CA ASN A 349 12.85 -11.23 -19.93
C ASN A 349 11.47 -10.98 -19.29
N PRO A 350 11.37 -10.06 -18.31
CA PRO A 350 10.18 -9.93 -17.49
C PRO A 350 9.00 -9.38 -18.30
N THR A 351 7.96 -10.18 -18.38
CA THR A 351 6.66 -9.85 -18.98
C THR A 351 5.61 -9.53 -17.91
N GLU A 352 5.71 -10.16 -16.76
CA GLU A 352 4.80 -9.98 -15.62
C GLU A 352 5.38 -9.03 -14.54
N THR A 353 4.56 -8.69 -13.54
CA THR A 353 4.91 -7.75 -12.46
C THR A 353 5.92 -8.30 -11.46
N ASP A 354 6.67 -7.40 -10.80
CA ASP A 354 7.70 -7.76 -9.82
C ASP A 354 7.12 -8.59 -8.66
N ILE A 355 5.91 -8.25 -8.18
CA ILE A 355 5.26 -8.96 -7.08
C ILE A 355 4.97 -10.43 -7.40
N LEU A 356 4.53 -10.74 -8.62
CA LEU A 356 4.27 -12.12 -9.02
C LEU A 356 5.56 -12.93 -9.11
N ILE A 357 6.64 -12.31 -9.62
CA ILE A 357 7.95 -12.95 -9.72
C ILE A 357 8.51 -13.22 -8.32
N VAL A 358 8.47 -12.23 -7.43
CA VAL A 358 8.90 -12.35 -6.04
C VAL A 358 8.12 -13.45 -5.31
N ASN A 359 6.79 -13.45 -5.38
CA ASN A 359 5.97 -14.48 -4.72
C ASN A 359 6.33 -15.89 -5.20
N VAL A 360 6.60 -16.07 -6.50
CA VAL A 360 7.04 -17.37 -7.04
C VAL A 360 8.43 -17.75 -6.56
N LEU A 361 9.38 -16.80 -6.50
CA LEU A 361 10.73 -17.07 -5.99
C LEU A 361 10.69 -17.50 -4.52
N GLN A 362 9.88 -16.82 -3.71
CA GLN A 362 9.69 -17.17 -2.30
C GLN A 362 9.08 -18.56 -2.15
N PHE A 363 7.97 -18.84 -2.84
CA PHE A 363 7.30 -20.13 -2.77
C PHE A 363 8.20 -21.30 -3.20
N LEU A 364 9.05 -21.09 -4.21
CA LEU A 364 9.99 -22.11 -4.68
C LEU A 364 11.31 -22.12 -3.88
N GLU A 365 11.45 -21.24 -2.89
CA GLU A 365 12.67 -21.04 -2.09
C GLU A 365 13.93 -20.78 -2.94
N ILE A 366 13.78 -20.09 -4.07
CA ILE A 366 14.88 -19.79 -4.98
C ILE A 366 15.49 -18.44 -4.62
N LYS A 367 16.81 -18.42 -4.44
CA LYS A 367 17.60 -17.22 -4.17
C LYS A 367 18.60 -16.97 -5.32
N PRO A 368 18.18 -16.32 -6.43
CA PRO A 368 19.06 -16.03 -7.55
C PRO A 368 20.18 -15.06 -7.17
N ASP A 369 21.31 -15.09 -7.86
CA ASP A 369 22.33 -14.05 -7.69
C ASP A 369 21.73 -12.65 -7.96
N PHE A 370 22.16 -11.63 -7.21
CA PHE A 370 21.62 -10.27 -7.32
C PHE A 370 21.63 -9.74 -8.77
N GLN A 371 22.65 -10.11 -9.55
CA GLN A 371 22.76 -9.72 -10.96
C GLN A 371 21.59 -10.22 -11.83
N ALA A 372 20.94 -11.34 -11.46
CA ALA A 372 19.77 -11.86 -12.16
C ALA A 372 18.57 -10.90 -12.10
N PHE A 373 18.51 -10.01 -11.10
CA PHE A 373 17.46 -8.99 -10.96
C PHE A 373 17.68 -7.75 -11.84
N THR A 374 18.79 -7.66 -12.56
CA THR A 374 19.11 -6.49 -13.42
C THR A 374 17.98 -6.10 -14.38
N PRO A 375 17.28 -7.03 -15.07
CA PRO A 375 16.17 -6.66 -15.95
C PRO A 375 15.00 -6.01 -15.20
N LEU A 376 14.69 -6.51 -14.00
CA LEU A 376 13.63 -5.98 -13.14
C LEU A 376 14.00 -4.60 -12.58
N LEU A 377 15.23 -4.45 -12.08
CA LEU A 377 15.76 -3.18 -11.58
C LEU A 377 15.91 -2.12 -12.68
N LYS A 378 16.13 -2.50 -13.93
CA LYS A 378 16.10 -1.56 -15.07
C LYS A 378 14.69 -1.04 -15.35
N ARG A 379 13.67 -1.89 -15.19
CA ARG A 379 12.26 -1.51 -15.37
C ARG A 379 11.80 -0.59 -14.24
N ASN A 380 12.18 -0.89 -13.00
CA ASN A 380 11.77 -0.15 -11.83
C ASN A 380 12.89 -0.10 -10.77
N PRO A 381 13.82 0.88 -10.87
CA PRO A 381 15.03 0.92 -10.03
C PRO A 381 14.79 1.01 -8.52
N LEU A 382 13.63 1.55 -8.11
CA LEU A 382 13.25 1.71 -6.71
C LEU A 382 11.91 1.00 -6.43
N GLY A 383 11.69 -0.16 -7.05
CA GLY A 383 10.47 -0.94 -6.89
C GLY A 383 10.30 -1.50 -5.47
N LEU A 384 9.20 -1.15 -4.80
CA LEU A 384 8.96 -1.54 -3.40
C LEU A 384 8.79 -3.06 -3.20
N ASN A 385 8.33 -3.80 -4.22
CA ASN A 385 8.24 -5.27 -4.14
C ASN A 385 9.64 -5.91 -4.07
N LEU A 386 10.62 -5.35 -4.79
CA LEU A 386 12.00 -5.83 -4.72
C LEU A 386 12.69 -5.37 -3.44
N LEU A 387 12.35 -4.18 -2.92
CA LEU A 387 12.79 -3.76 -1.59
C LEU A 387 12.36 -4.78 -0.54
N GLU A 388 11.07 -5.11 -0.51
CA GLU A 388 10.51 -6.04 0.47
C GLU A 388 11.17 -7.42 0.36
N PHE A 389 11.40 -7.89 -0.86
CA PHE A 389 12.13 -9.13 -1.08
C PHE A 389 13.58 -9.06 -0.58
N PHE A 390 14.35 -8.05 -0.99
CA PHE A 390 15.78 -7.97 -0.66
C PHE A 390 16.08 -7.63 0.79
N LEU A 391 15.33 -6.71 1.40
CA LEU A 391 15.61 -6.16 2.72
C LEU A 391 14.57 -6.56 3.77
N GLY A 392 13.34 -6.90 3.37
CA GLY A 392 12.33 -7.42 4.31
C GLY A 392 12.52 -8.91 4.58
N GLN A 393 12.51 -9.69 3.50
CA GLN A 393 12.42 -11.15 3.56
C GLN A 393 13.81 -11.82 3.50
N GLU A 394 14.64 -11.45 2.52
CA GLU A 394 15.90 -12.13 2.18
C GLU A 394 17.15 -11.29 2.48
N ALA A 395 17.10 -10.45 3.52
CA ALA A 395 18.18 -9.52 3.88
C ALA A 395 19.53 -10.22 4.13
N GLU A 396 19.54 -11.42 4.71
CA GLU A 396 20.78 -12.20 4.93
C GLU A 396 21.51 -12.50 3.62
N THR A 397 20.76 -12.66 2.53
CA THR A 397 21.35 -12.96 1.22
C THR A 397 21.73 -11.69 0.48
N TYR A 398 20.88 -10.66 0.53
CA TYR A 398 20.95 -9.54 -0.41
C TYR A 398 21.36 -8.20 0.17
N PHE A 399 21.55 -8.07 1.49
CA PHE A 399 21.83 -6.78 2.13
C PHE A 399 23.02 -6.05 1.49
N HIS A 400 24.19 -6.69 1.41
CA HIS A 400 25.39 -6.06 0.86
C HIS A 400 25.26 -5.70 -0.63
N ALA A 401 24.72 -6.62 -1.44
CA ALA A 401 24.51 -6.34 -2.87
C ALA A 401 23.49 -5.20 -3.10
N THR A 402 22.48 -5.10 -2.23
CA THR A 402 21.51 -4.00 -2.24
C THR A 402 22.16 -2.68 -1.82
N SER A 403 23.03 -2.73 -0.80
CA SER A 403 23.84 -1.59 -0.37
C SER A 403 24.66 -1.02 -1.54
N ASP A 404 25.43 -1.89 -2.22
CA ASP A 404 26.25 -1.53 -3.38
C ASP A 404 25.39 -1.00 -4.53
N TYR A 405 24.24 -1.62 -4.78
CA TYR A 405 23.32 -1.20 -5.83
C TYR A 405 22.81 0.22 -5.60
N LEU A 406 22.31 0.51 -4.39
CA LEU A 406 21.83 1.84 -4.04
C LEU A 406 22.95 2.87 -4.12
N PHE A 407 24.17 2.49 -3.75
CA PHE A 407 25.32 3.38 -3.74
C PHE A 407 25.64 3.86 -5.15
N ASN A 408 25.57 2.95 -6.11
CA ASN A 408 25.80 3.24 -7.53
C ASN A 408 24.59 3.91 -8.22
N LEU A 409 23.38 3.67 -7.72
CA LEU A 409 22.15 4.24 -8.29
C LEU A 409 21.96 5.71 -7.93
N LEU A 410 22.25 6.08 -6.67
CA LEU A 410 21.90 7.38 -6.12
C LEU A 410 22.94 8.46 -6.44
N SER A 411 22.48 9.63 -6.89
CA SER A 411 23.34 10.77 -7.22
C SER A 411 23.89 11.43 -5.95
N GLU A 412 25.18 11.81 -5.98
CA GLU A 412 25.84 12.60 -4.92
C GLU A 412 25.11 13.93 -4.62
N GLN A 413 24.37 14.48 -5.58
CA GLN A 413 23.60 15.72 -5.39
C GLN A 413 22.51 15.59 -4.32
N LEU A 414 21.98 14.38 -4.09
CA LEU A 414 20.96 14.13 -3.07
C LEU A 414 21.47 14.44 -1.65
N PHE A 415 22.76 14.22 -1.41
CA PHE A 415 23.43 14.47 -0.13
C PHE A 415 23.91 15.92 0.03
N GLN A 416 23.63 16.77 -0.95
CA GLN A 416 23.94 18.21 -0.91
C GLN A 416 22.70 19.07 -0.64
N PHE A 417 21.52 18.43 -0.51
CA PHE A 417 20.29 19.13 -0.20
C PHE A 417 20.34 19.82 1.17
N PRO A 418 19.69 20.99 1.32
CA PRO A 418 19.61 21.66 2.61
C PRO A 418 18.97 20.75 3.66
N LEU A 419 19.59 20.68 4.84
CA LEU A 419 19.09 19.87 5.94
C LEU A 419 17.69 20.33 6.36
N GLN A 420 16.81 19.36 6.60
CA GLN A 420 15.55 19.57 7.28
C GLN A 420 15.69 19.09 8.73
N PHE A 421 14.97 19.76 9.63
CA PHE A 421 15.07 19.52 11.08
C PHE A 421 13.74 19.11 11.72
N GLU A 422 12.63 19.37 11.02
CA GLU A 422 11.29 18.91 11.38
C GLU A 422 10.90 17.72 10.51
N GLN A 423 10.31 16.70 11.12
CA GLN A 423 9.72 15.59 10.36
C GLN A 423 8.44 16.10 9.69
N LYS A 424 8.38 15.96 8.36
CA LYS A 424 7.17 16.21 7.58
C LYS A 424 6.73 14.90 6.95
N THR A 425 5.43 14.69 6.87
CA THR A 425 4.86 13.62 6.06
C THR A 425 5.15 13.90 4.59
N GLU A 426 5.99 13.06 3.99
CA GLU A 426 6.27 13.11 2.56
C GLU A 426 5.14 12.48 1.77
N ASN A 427 4.85 13.03 0.59
CA ASN A 427 3.92 12.40 -0.34
C ASN A 427 4.59 11.17 -0.95
N GLY A 428 4.05 9.98 -0.69
CA GLY A 428 4.66 8.68 -1.00
C GLY A 428 4.88 8.38 -2.50
N GLU A 429 4.36 9.21 -3.40
CA GLU A 429 4.53 9.02 -4.85
C GLU A 429 5.82 9.61 -5.43
N SER A 430 6.52 10.48 -4.68
CA SER A 430 7.74 11.14 -5.15
C SER A 430 8.90 10.14 -5.31
N TYR A 431 9.75 10.35 -6.32
CA TYR A 431 11.03 9.61 -6.45
C TYR A 431 11.86 9.71 -5.15
N LEU A 432 11.91 10.90 -4.55
CA LEU A 432 12.64 11.15 -3.31
C LEU A 432 12.04 10.37 -2.13
N ALA A 433 10.71 10.24 -2.07
CA ALA A 433 10.04 9.43 -1.05
C ALA A 433 10.41 7.95 -1.19
N LYS A 434 10.45 7.41 -2.42
CA LYS A 434 10.90 6.03 -2.66
C LYS A 434 12.35 5.82 -2.23
N VAL A 435 13.25 6.75 -2.55
CA VAL A 435 14.65 6.69 -2.09
C VAL A 435 14.70 6.61 -0.57
N ASN A 436 13.91 7.43 0.14
CA ASN A 436 13.89 7.41 1.60
C ASN A 436 13.43 6.08 2.17
N VAL A 437 12.41 5.43 1.59
CA VAL A 437 11.93 4.11 2.03
C VAL A 437 13.03 3.04 1.87
N TRP A 438 13.80 3.07 0.78
CA TRP A 438 14.94 2.16 0.59
C TRP A 438 16.05 2.39 1.61
N LEU A 439 16.42 3.64 1.86
CA LEU A 439 17.46 4.00 2.83
C LEU A 439 17.02 3.68 4.27
N GLU A 440 15.75 3.88 4.58
CA GLU A 440 15.15 3.49 5.85
C GLU A 440 15.26 1.99 6.07
N ALA A 441 14.79 1.18 5.10
CA ALA A 441 14.86 -0.28 5.18
C ALA A 441 16.30 -0.80 5.35
N LEU A 442 17.28 -0.15 4.70
CA LEU A 442 18.69 -0.47 4.84
C LEU A 442 19.20 -0.21 6.27
N LEU A 443 18.91 0.96 6.84
CA LEU A 443 19.29 1.29 8.22
C LEU A 443 18.55 0.45 9.26
N GLU A 444 17.26 0.18 9.06
CA GLU A 444 16.49 -0.70 9.95
C GLU A 444 17.09 -2.10 10.02
N ASN A 445 17.57 -2.63 8.90
CA ASN A 445 18.26 -3.92 8.88
C ASN A 445 19.59 -3.88 9.66
N MET A 446 20.38 -2.81 9.56
CA MET A 446 21.59 -2.64 10.39
C MET A 446 21.29 -2.54 11.89
N LEU A 447 20.13 -1.98 12.26
CA LEU A 447 19.70 -1.90 13.65
C LEU A 447 19.22 -3.26 14.17
N ARG A 448 18.38 -3.97 13.40
CA ARG A 448 17.75 -5.23 13.83
C ARG A 448 18.66 -6.45 13.69
N ARG A 449 19.63 -6.42 12.79
CA ARG A 449 20.54 -7.54 12.45
C ARG A 449 22.00 -7.10 12.57
N ASP A 450 22.94 -8.04 12.52
CA ASP A 450 24.38 -7.77 12.63
C ASP A 450 24.98 -7.38 11.26
N PHE A 451 24.39 -6.36 10.63
CA PHE A 451 24.92 -5.75 9.42
C PHE A 451 25.47 -4.36 9.73
N LEU A 452 26.55 -4.01 9.04
CA LEU A 452 27.16 -2.69 9.14
C LEU A 452 27.67 -2.25 7.76
N ASP A 453 27.35 -1.01 7.41
CA ASP A 453 27.97 -0.29 6.30
C ASP A 453 28.25 1.14 6.77
N LEU A 454 29.51 1.38 7.15
CA LEU A 454 29.94 2.66 7.70
C LEU A 454 29.86 3.79 6.66
N GLU A 455 30.05 3.47 5.38
CA GLU A 455 30.02 4.47 4.32
C GLU A 455 28.60 5.04 4.16
N TRP A 456 27.58 4.19 4.22
CA TRP A 456 26.19 4.63 4.29
C TRP A 456 25.89 5.44 5.54
N CYS A 457 26.36 4.99 6.71
CA CYS A 457 26.15 5.73 7.95
C CYS A 457 26.70 7.16 7.82
N ILE A 458 27.95 7.30 7.36
CA ILE A 458 28.62 8.60 7.14
C ILE A 458 27.86 9.45 6.12
N LYS A 459 27.52 8.90 4.94
CA LYS A 459 26.78 9.64 3.90
C LYS A 459 25.46 10.16 4.45
N LEU A 460 24.73 9.31 5.18
CA LEU A 460 23.41 9.65 5.68
C LEU A 460 23.45 10.70 6.78
N LEU A 461 24.54 10.88 7.53
CA LEU A 461 24.70 12.02 8.45
C LEU A 461 24.57 13.38 7.74
N SER A 462 24.86 13.46 6.45
CA SER A 462 24.70 14.69 5.65
C SER A 462 23.37 14.78 4.90
N TYR A 463 22.52 13.75 5.00
CA TYR A 463 21.28 13.66 4.23
C TYR A 463 20.20 14.59 4.76
N TYR A 464 19.35 15.11 3.87
CA TYR A 464 18.39 16.17 4.23
C TYR A 464 17.34 15.73 5.26
N ASN A 465 16.93 14.46 5.23
CA ASN A 465 15.85 13.93 6.06
C ASN A 465 16.34 13.67 7.51
N PRO A 466 15.75 14.33 8.54
CA PRO A 466 16.20 14.20 9.92
C PRO A 466 16.01 12.80 10.52
N TYR A 467 15.01 12.05 10.07
CA TYR A 467 14.74 10.71 10.57
C TYR A 467 15.78 9.69 10.08
N LEU A 468 16.18 9.76 8.81
CA LEU A 468 17.27 8.91 8.29
C LEU A 468 18.62 9.23 8.96
N ARG A 469 18.89 10.51 9.26
CA ARG A 469 20.05 10.89 10.10
C ARG A 469 19.99 10.24 11.47
N GLN A 470 18.81 10.25 12.11
CA GLN A 470 18.60 9.64 13.41
C GLN A 470 18.91 8.14 13.38
N LEU A 471 18.38 7.41 12.40
CA LEU A 471 18.62 5.98 12.23
C LEU A 471 20.12 5.70 12.01
N ALA A 472 20.82 6.48 11.18
CA ALA A 472 22.26 6.33 10.97
C ALA A 472 23.06 6.53 12.27
N LEU A 473 22.72 7.56 13.06
CA LEU A 473 23.33 7.78 14.38
C LEU A 473 23.08 6.62 15.34
N GLN A 474 21.89 6.00 15.30
CA GLN A 474 21.59 4.82 16.10
C GLN A 474 22.39 3.60 15.67
N VAL A 475 22.61 3.40 14.37
CA VAL A 475 23.48 2.32 13.85
C VAL A 475 24.92 2.52 14.31
N LEU A 476 25.44 3.75 14.22
CA LEU A 476 26.77 4.07 14.74
C LEU A 476 26.84 3.80 16.25
N LYS A 477 25.84 4.24 17.03
CA LYS A 477 25.79 3.98 18.47
C LYS A 477 25.78 2.49 18.81
N LYS A 478 25.04 1.68 18.06
CA LYS A 478 24.99 0.21 18.23
C LYS A 478 26.35 -0.43 17.99
N ASN A 479 27.05 -0.01 16.93
CA ASN A 479 28.30 -0.63 16.46
C ASN A 479 29.53 0.19 16.84
N LYS A 480 29.53 0.84 18.02
CA LYS A 480 30.57 1.78 18.43
C LYS A 480 31.99 1.20 18.34
N ASP A 481 32.15 -0.02 18.83
CA ASP A 481 33.43 -0.72 18.91
C ASP A 481 34.08 -0.94 17.52
N GLU A 482 33.29 -0.88 16.44
CA GLU A 482 33.77 -1.08 15.05
C GLU A 482 34.32 0.21 14.42
N TRP A 483 34.01 1.40 14.94
CA TRP A 483 34.40 2.68 14.32
C TRP A 483 34.94 3.74 15.27
N GLU A 484 35.06 3.48 16.57
CA GLU A 484 35.49 4.50 17.55
C GLU A 484 36.85 5.16 17.25
N ASP A 485 37.73 4.45 16.53
CA ASP A 485 39.04 4.93 16.05
C ASP A 485 39.03 5.40 14.57
N ASP A 486 37.86 5.42 13.91
CA ASP A 486 37.73 5.85 12.51
C ASP A 486 37.59 7.38 12.41
N ASP A 487 38.69 8.04 12.02
CA ASP A 487 38.76 9.48 11.78
C ASP A 487 37.68 10.00 10.81
N THR A 488 37.24 9.20 9.86
CA THR A 488 36.22 9.61 8.87
C THR A 488 34.84 9.73 9.52
N VAL A 489 34.49 8.80 10.40
CA VAL A 489 33.23 8.81 11.16
C VAL A 489 33.25 9.97 12.16
N LEU A 490 34.34 10.14 12.92
CA LEU A 490 34.50 11.23 13.87
C LEU A 490 34.37 12.60 13.18
N THR A 491 35.06 12.78 12.05
CA THR A 491 34.97 14.02 11.26
C THR A 491 33.54 14.29 10.77
N ALA A 492 32.81 13.25 10.36
CA ALA A 492 31.43 13.38 9.91
C ALA A 492 30.48 13.77 11.05
N LEU A 493 30.65 13.18 12.23
CA LEU A 493 29.89 13.51 13.44
C LEU A 493 30.15 14.95 13.89
N GLU A 494 31.41 15.40 13.89
CA GLU A 494 31.77 16.79 14.22
C GLU A 494 31.12 17.79 13.25
N ARG A 495 31.15 17.50 11.95
CA ARG A 495 30.49 18.35 10.94
C ARG A 495 28.98 18.41 11.13
N LEU A 496 28.36 17.28 11.51
CA LEU A 496 26.92 17.25 11.80
C LEU A 496 26.59 18.02 13.07
N ARG A 497 27.39 17.90 14.13
CA ARG A 497 27.22 18.63 15.40
C ARG A 497 27.01 20.13 15.19
N ASP A 498 27.80 20.72 14.29
CA ASP A 498 27.79 22.16 14.04
C ASP A 498 26.57 22.64 13.23
N ARG A 499 25.83 21.72 12.58
CA ARG A 499 24.73 22.04 11.64
C ARG A 499 23.38 21.46 12.04
N GLU A 500 23.36 20.35 12.78
CA GLU A 500 22.14 19.69 13.20
C GLU A 500 21.34 20.62 14.10
N GLU A 501 20.04 20.73 13.87
CA GLU A 501 19.10 21.48 14.72
C GLU A 501 18.05 20.58 15.37
N ASN A 502 17.83 19.38 14.83
CA ASN A 502 16.91 18.42 15.42
C ASN A 502 17.40 17.99 16.81
N ARG A 503 16.53 18.12 17.81
CA ARG A 503 16.89 17.87 19.23
C ARG A 503 17.34 16.44 19.50
N LYS A 504 16.68 15.44 18.89
CA LYS A 504 17.03 14.01 19.09
C LYS A 504 18.40 13.71 18.50
N ASN A 505 18.63 14.14 17.27
CA ASN A 505 19.91 13.95 16.59
C ASN A 505 21.05 14.68 17.30
N LYS A 506 20.83 15.92 17.78
CA LYS A 506 21.82 16.64 18.58
C LYS A 506 22.30 15.82 19.77
N ARG A 507 21.36 15.31 20.58
CA ARG A 507 21.68 14.49 21.76
C ARG A 507 22.51 13.27 21.36
N LEU A 508 22.09 12.53 20.33
CA LEU A 508 22.84 11.38 19.84
C LEU A 508 24.25 11.74 19.35
N VAL A 509 24.42 12.85 18.62
CA VAL A 509 25.74 13.31 18.16
C VAL A 509 26.64 13.68 19.34
N PHE A 510 26.11 14.37 20.36
CA PHE A 510 26.87 14.68 21.57
C PHE A 510 27.27 13.40 22.32
N ASP A 511 26.33 12.46 22.52
CA ASP A 511 26.61 11.17 23.16
C ASP A 511 27.72 10.38 22.46
N LEU A 512 27.76 10.43 21.12
CA LEU A 512 28.76 9.73 20.31
C LEU A 512 30.13 10.41 20.32
N LEU A 513 30.20 11.73 20.48
CA LEU A 513 31.45 12.51 20.47
C LEU A 513 32.07 12.72 21.86
N ASP A 514 31.26 12.81 22.93
CA ASP A 514 31.74 13.11 24.29
C ASP A 514 32.26 11.85 25.00
N MET A 515 33.39 11.36 24.49
CA MET A 515 34.01 10.06 24.82
C MET A 515 34.52 9.92 26.26
N ASN A 516 34.51 10.97 27.09
CA ASN A 516 35.25 10.97 28.38
C ASN A 516 34.51 11.50 29.62
N ASN A 517 33.25 11.94 29.53
CA ASN A 517 32.60 12.68 30.64
C ASN A 517 31.34 12.07 31.26
N HIS A 518 30.85 10.94 30.77
CA HIS A 518 29.73 10.25 31.42
C HIS A 518 30.25 9.11 32.30
N PRO A 519 29.95 9.10 33.62
CA PRO A 519 30.23 7.93 34.44
C PRO A 519 29.55 6.72 33.79
N LEU A 520 30.29 5.61 33.67
CA LEU A 520 29.79 4.36 33.12
C LEU A 520 28.43 4.05 33.74
N LYS A 521 27.37 4.12 32.94
CA LYS A 521 26.02 3.75 33.36
C LYS A 521 26.06 2.29 33.83
N ILE A 522 25.54 2.05 35.03
CA ILE A 522 25.63 0.74 35.67
C ILE A 522 24.46 -0.10 35.20
N ARG A 523 24.72 -1.31 34.71
CA ARG A 523 23.64 -2.26 34.42
C ARG A 523 23.26 -3.01 35.70
N LYS A 524 22.01 -2.88 36.12
CA LYS A 524 21.49 -3.46 37.37
C LYS A 524 20.20 -4.23 37.10
N TYR A 525 20.05 -5.38 37.75
CA TYR A 525 18.85 -6.21 37.68
C TYR A 525 18.23 -6.32 39.06
N LEU A 526 16.91 -6.15 39.13
CA LEU A 526 16.12 -6.36 40.34
C LEU A 526 15.21 -7.58 40.16
N VAL A 527 14.93 -8.26 41.27
CA VAL A 527 14.02 -9.40 41.27
C VAL A 527 12.58 -8.88 41.14
N VAL A 528 11.88 -9.34 40.10
CA VAL A 528 10.46 -9.04 39.87
C VAL A 528 9.62 -10.19 40.42
N GLU A 529 8.86 -9.94 41.49
CA GLU A 529 8.02 -10.97 42.13
C GLU A 529 6.78 -11.33 41.30
N HIS A 530 6.23 -10.36 40.58
CA HIS A 530 4.99 -10.49 39.82
C HIS A 530 5.12 -9.85 38.46
N LEU A 531 4.96 -10.64 37.41
CA LEU A 531 5.09 -10.19 36.02
C LEU A 531 3.72 -9.83 35.45
N VAL A 532 3.59 -8.59 34.96
CA VAL A 532 2.38 -8.06 34.34
C VAL A 532 2.63 -7.81 32.85
N GLN A 533 2.02 -8.63 31.99
CA GLN A 533 2.20 -8.54 30.52
C GLN A 533 1.15 -7.67 29.82
N TYR A 534 -0.06 -7.59 30.37
CA TYR A 534 -1.19 -6.86 29.78
C TYR A 534 -1.99 -6.16 30.87
N SER A 535 -2.69 -5.08 30.52
CA SER A 535 -3.62 -4.38 31.42
C SER A 535 -4.98 -5.09 31.45
N LEU A 536 -5.62 -5.11 32.62
CA LEU A 536 -6.97 -5.62 32.84
C LEU A 536 -7.93 -4.47 33.12
N ALA A 537 -9.20 -4.64 32.77
CA ALA A 537 -10.25 -3.66 33.10
C ALA A 537 -10.45 -3.46 34.62
N THR A 538 -9.98 -4.41 35.44
CA THR A 538 -10.02 -4.37 36.90
C THR A 538 -8.82 -3.66 37.53
N ASP A 539 -7.79 -3.32 36.76
CA ASP A 539 -6.60 -2.64 37.27
C ASP A 539 -6.95 -1.20 37.68
N LYS A 540 -6.55 -0.81 38.89
CA LYS A 540 -6.88 0.50 39.46
C LYS A 540 -5.66 1.41 39.43
N LYS A 541 -5.77 2.55 38.75
CA LYS A 541 -4.75 3.60 38.78
C LYS A 541 -4.62 4.15 40.21
N LEU A 542 -3.40 4.18 40.72
CA LEU A 542 -3.08 4.74 42.03
C LEU A 542 -2.61 6.19 41.92
N LEU A 543 -1.63 6.46 41.05
CA LEU A 543 -1.04 7.78 40.89
C LEU A 543 -0.32 7.95 39.55
N GLU A 544 0.01 9.21 39.23
CA GLU A 544 0.97 9.60 38.19
C GLU A 544 2.26 10.07 38.86
N THR A 545 3.40 9.69 38.29
CA THR A 545 4.73 10.03 38.81
C THR A 545 5.74 10.08 37.66
N ASN A 546 6.95 10.58 37.95
CA ASN A 546 8.05 10.61 37.00
C ASN A 546 8.98 9.41 37.20
N LEU A 547 9.64 8.95 36.15
CA LEU A 547 10.77 8.05 36.25
C LEU A 547 12.05 8.87 36.46
N VAL A 548 12.82 8.56 37.51
CA VAL A 548 14.05 9.30 37.83
C VAL A 548 15.28 8.39 37.89
N GLY A 549 16.45 8.98 37.67
CA GLY A 549 17.74 8.29 37.78
C GLY A 549 18.12 7.44 36.56
N MET A 550 17.45 7.63 35.42
CA MET A 550 17.75 6.98 34.14
C MET A 550 19.17 7.31 33.63
N GLU A 551 19.73 8.43 34.07
CA GLU A 551 21.08 8.87 33.73
C GLU A 551 22.18 7.98 34.34
N TYR A 552 21.86 7.19 35.38
CA TYR A 552 22.83 6.33 36.07
C TYR A 552 22.82 4.87 35.62
N TYR A 553 21.76 4.42 34.93
CA TYR A 553 21.55 3.00 34.60
C TYR A 553 21.54 2.76 33.10
N ASP A 554 22.23 1.70 32.69
CA ASP A 554 22.22 1.24 31.31
C ASP A 554 21.19 0.12 31.16
N TYR A 555 20.44 0.16 30.06
CA TYR A 555 19.44 -0.85 29.72
C TYR A 555 19.58 -1.27 28.25
N PRO A 556 19.40 -2.58 27.95
CA PRO A 556 19.44 -3.05 26.58
C PRO A 556 18.31 -2.41 25.78
N ILE A 557 18.60 -2.07 24.51
CA ILE A 557 17.59 -1.62 23.56
C ILE A 557 16.58 -2.77 23.40
N PRO A 558 15.32 -2.62 23.83
CA PRO A 558 14.35 -3.70 23.74
C PRO A 558 13.92 -3.94 22.29
N GLU A 559 13.60 -5.19 21.96
CA GLU A 559 13.08 -5.59 20.64
C GLU A 559 11.79 -4.84 20.26
N THR A 560 11.00 -4.43 21.27
CA THR A 560 9.82 -3.58 21.08
C THR A 560 10.12 -2.14 21.50
N PRO A 561 9.84 -1.14 20.65
CA PRO A 561 10.08 0.26 20.99
C PRO A 561 9.26 0.66 22.23
N LEU A 562 9.92 1.33 23.19
CA LEU A 562 9.31 1.81 24.43
C LEU A 562 8.47 3.05 24.13
N LYS A 563 7.25 2.83 23.65
CA LYS A 563 6.27 3.88 23.33
C LYS A 563 5.18 3.98 24.39
N LYS A 564 4.45 5.10 24.38
CA LYS A 564 3.25 5.32 25.19
C LYS A 564 2.38 4.05 25.28
N GLY A 565 2.00 3.70 26.50
CA GLY A 565 1.20 2.50 26.80
C GLY A 565 2.02 1.26 27.16
N LYS A 566 3.35 1.24 26.96
CA LYS A 566 4.21 0.12 27.39
C LYS A 566 4.12 -0.09 28.91
N LEU A 567 4.08 -1.35 29.32
CA LEU A 567 4.05 -1.74 30.73
C LEU A 567 5.46 -2.03 31.26
N PHE A 568 5.72 -1.57 32.49
CA PHE A 568 6.93 -1.82 33.25
C PHE A 568 6.61 -2.49 34.57
N GLN A 569 7.55 -3.29 35.05
CA GLN A 569 7.44 -3.96 36.35
C GLN A 569 7.95 -3.04 37.45
N LEU A 570 7.35 -3.13 38.64
CA LEU A 570 7.81 -2.40 39.82
C LEU A 570 8.47 -3.40 40.78
N ALA A 571 9.79 -3.28 40.93
CA ALA A 571 10.58 -4.16 41.77
C ALA A 571 10.98 -3.46 43.06
N ARG A 572 10.68 -4.08 44.19
CA ARG A 572 10.98 -3.54 45.51
C ARG A 572 12.44 -3.79 45.88
N GLU A 573 13.14 -2.75 46.33
CA GLU A 573 14.53 -2.86 46.80
C GLU A 573 14.64 -2.41 48.26
N LYS A 574 14.41 -3.35 49.20
CA LYS A 574 14.39 -3.06 50.65
C LYS A 574 15.75 -2.69 51.22
N ASP A 575 16.81 -3.26 50.65
CA ASP A 575 18.19 -3.11 51.11
C ASP A 575 18.95 -2.00 50.37
N ASN A 576 18.24 -1.10 49.68
CA ASN A 576 18.87 0.03 48.99
C ASN A 576 19.53 0.98 50.02
N GLU A 577 20.83 1.22 49.85
CA GLU A 577 21.65 1.98 50.80
C GLU A 577 21.21 3.45 50.97
N TYR A 578 20.53 4.00 49.96
CA TYR A 578 20.13 5.41 49.93
C TYR A 578 18.68 5.63 50.36
N ASP A 579 17.79 4.68 50.05
CA ASP A 579 16.37 4.78 50.35
C ASP A 579 15.74 3.42 50.63
N LYS A 580 15.39 3.18 51.90
CA LYS A 580 14.69 1.97 52.33
C LYS A 580 13.35 1.72 51.62
N ASN A 581 12.72 2.74 51.04
CA ASN A 581 11.45 2.63 50.30
C ASN A 581 11.66 2.53 48.77
N ALA A 582 12.89 2.32 48.29
CA ALA A 582 13.19 2.29 46.87
C ALA A 582 12.35 1.26 46.10
N ILE A 583 11.82 1.71 44.96
CA ILE A 583 11.08 0.87 44.00
C ILE A 583 11.69 1.15 42.63
N GLY A 584 12.34 0.14 42.06
CA GLY A 584 12.88 0.21 40.71
C GLY A 584 11.78 -0.04 39.68
N VAL A 585 11.86 0.69 38.57
CA VAL A 585 11.06 0.48 37.37
C VAL A 585 11.89 -0.34 36.41
N THR A 586 11.40 -1.53 36.06
CA THR A 586 12.19 -2.52 35.30
C THR A 586 11.47 -3.04 34.07
N LEU A 587 12.24 -3.57 33.13
CA LEU A 587 11.73 -4.45 32.08
C LEU A 587 11.28 -5.81 32.66
N GLU A 588 10.65 -6.63 31.82
CA GLU A 588 10.17 -7.97 32.20
C GLU A 588 11.27 -8.91 32.70
N ASN A 589 12.49 -8.74 32.17
CA ASN A 589 13.68 -9.49 32.60
C ASN A 589 14.33 -8.94 33.90
N GLY A 590 13.72 -7.94 34.54
CA GLY A 590 14.23 -7.30 35.76
C GLY A 590 15.31 -6.23 35.53
N CYS A 591 15.66 -5.90 34.29
CA CYS A 591 16.63 -4.84 33.99
C CYS A 591 16.10 -3.47 34.43
N LEU A 592 16.86 -2.77 35.27
CA LEU A 592 16.49 -1.49 35.88
C LEU A 592 16.61 -0.34 34.89
N LEU A 593 15.52 0.40 34.70
CA LEU A 593 15.49 1.64 33.91
C LEU A 593 15.76 2.85 34.82
N GLY A 594 15.11 2.90 35.97
CA GLY A 594 15.22 3.97 36.95
C GLY A 594 14.36 3.69 38.18
N TYR A 595 14.05 4.70 38.97
CA TYR A 595 13.30 4.56 40.22
C TYR A 595 12.04 5.42 40.26
N ILE A 596 11.09 4.99 41.09
CA ILE A 596 10.00 5.85 41.56
C ILE A 596 10.57 6.90 42.55
N PRO A 597 10.27 8.20 42.38
CA PRO A 597 10.73 9.28 43.24
C PRO A 597 10.42 9.05 44.72
N ARG A 598 11.32 9.54 45.58
CA ARG A 598 11.20 9.45 47.05
C ARG A 598 9.89 10.04 47.60
N MET A 599 9.33 11.03 46.92
CA MET A 599 8.07 11.67 47.33
C MET A 599 6.87 10.72 47.18
N ASP A 600 6.93 9.81 46.21
CA ASP A 600 5.80 8.97 45.81
C ASP A 600 5.94 7.51 46.26
N ASN A 601 7.16 7.05 46.55
CA ASN A 601 7.44 5.64 46.78
C ASN A 601 6.94 5.07 48.12
N ARG A 602 6.67 5.90 49.14
CA ARG A 602 6.37 5.40 50.50
C ARG A 602 5.11 4.54 50.57
N ILE A 603 4.02 5.00 49.95
CA ILE A 603 2.74 4.28 49.94
C ILE A 603 2.86 3.02 49.08
N LEU A 604 3.47 3.16 47.89
CA LEU A 604 3.67 2.06 46.96
C LEU A 604 4.55 0.95 47.57
N ALA A 605 5.62 1.32 48.28
CA ALA A 605 6.51 0.38 48.97
C ALA A 605 5.74 -0.42 50.02
N THR A 606 4.88 0.24 50.79
CA THR A 606 4.03 -0.43 51.80
C THR A 606 3.05 -1.41 51.15
N LEU A 607 2.48 -1.07 49.99
CA LEU A 607 1.57 -1.96 49.25
C LEU A 607 2.31 -3.20 48.74
N ILE A 608 3.48 -3.02 48.11
CA ILE A 608 4.30 -4.15 47.62
C ILE A 608 4.77 -5.00 48.80
N ASP A 609 5.20 -4.38 49.90
CA ASP A 609 5.67 -5.08 51.10
C ASP A 609 4.55 -5.93 51.77
N ASN A 610 3.29 -5.56 51.55
CA ASN A 610 2.10 -6.32 51.97
C ASN A 610 1.62 -7.35 50.93
N GLY A 611 2.36 -7.53 49.83
CA GLY A 611 2.10 -8.53 48.80
C GLY A 611 1.08 -8.12 47.73
N GLU A 612 0.84 -6.82 47.55
CA GLU A 612 0.03 -6.32 46.43
C GLU A 612 0.84 -6.26 45.13
N THR A 613 0.19 -6.55 44.00
CA THR A 613 0.83 -6.49 42.68
C THR A 613 0.69 -5.10 42.08
N LEU A 614 1.80 -4.39 41.92
CA LEU A 614 1.86 -3.08 41.27
C LEU A 614 2.65 -3.15 39.96
N PHE A 615 2.28 -2.33 38.99
CA PHE A 615 3.02 -2.13 37.74
C PHE A 615 2.87 -0.69 37.25
N ALA A 616 3.73 -0.27 36.33
CA ALA A 616 3.68 1.06 35.74
C ALA A 616 3.35 0.99 34.25
N ARG A 617 2.71 2.04 33.72
CA ARG A 617 2.47 2.24 32.30
C ARG A 617 3.09 3.55 31.85
N LEU A 618 3.81 3.53 30.74
CA LEU A 618 4.40 4.71 30.13
C LEU A 618 3.30 5.65 29.60
N GLU A 619 3.32 6.91 30.00
CA GLU A 619 2.37 7.94 29.53
C GLU A 619 3.02 8.91 28.54
N SER A 620 4.32 9.15 28.67
CA SER A 620 5.17 9.83 27.68
C SER A 620 5.16 9.10 26.34
N GLU A 621 5.37 9.83 25.24
CA GLU A 621 5.39 9.25 23.89
C GLU A 621 6.52 8.23 23.72
N ASP A 622 7.69 8.54 24.29
CA ASP A 622 8.87 7.69 24.34
C ASP A 622 9.71 7.95 25.62
N MET A 623 10.85 7.25 25.74
CA MET A 623 11.77 7.37 26.87
C MET A 623 12.80 8.50 26.72
N ASP A 624 12.67 9.37 25.71
CA ASP A 624 13.62 10.45 25.42
C ASP A 624 13.12 11.83 25.92
N GLU A 625 11.95 11.89 26.56
CA GLU A 625 11.41 13.11 27.18
C GLU A 625 12.26 13.56 28.39
N GLU A 626 12.30 14.87 28.67
CA GLU A 626 13.04 15.42 29.83
C GLU A 626 12.45 14.93 31.16
N GLU A 627 11.13 14.74 31.20
CA GLU A 627 10.41 14.14 32.32
C GLU A 627 9.59 12.96 31.79
N ILE A 628 10.02 11.74 32.11
CA ILE A 628 9.32 10.52 31.69
C ILE A 628 8.17 10.26 32.65
N LEU A 629 6.93 10.39 32.17
CA LEU A 629 5.72 10.22 32.96
C LEU A 629 5.25 8.76 32.98
N LEU A 630 4.95 8.27 34.18
CA LEU A 630 4.44 6.94 34.44
C LEU A 630 3.10 7.01 35.20
N GLN A 631 2.19 6.09 34.86
CA GLN A 631 0.99 5.81 35.63
C GLN A 631 1.18 4.50 36.40
N VAL A 632 1.04 4.53 37.73
CA VAL A 632 1.16 3.34 38.59
C VAL A 632 -0.21 2.73 38.83
N PHE A 633 -0.33 1.42 38.64
CA PHE A 633 -1.56 0.65 38.79
C PHE A 633 -1.43 -0.44 39.86
N LEU A 634 -2.54 -0.70 40.55
CA LEU A 634 -2.74 -1.83 41.44
C LEU A 634 -3.59 -2.90 40.75
N ARG A 635 -3.07 -4.13 40.72
CA ARG A 635 -3.81 -5.31 40.29
C ARG A 635 -4.43 -6.00 41.51
N GLN A 636 -5.76 -5.99 41.58
CA GLN A 636 -6.49 -6.64 42.66
C GLN A 636 -6.39 -8.17 42.52
N LYS A 637 -5.98 -8.87 43.59
CA LYS A 637 -6.02 -10.34 43.66
C LYS A 637 -7.48 -10.83 43.76
N ASN A 638 -8.12 -11.08 42.62
CA ASN A 638 -9.37 -11.82 42.53
C ASN A 638 -9.16 -13.10 41.71
N GLY A 639 -8.94 -14.23 42.40
CA GLY A 639 -9.13 -15.61 41.91
C GLY A 639 -8.24 -16.08 40.74
N PRO A 640 -8.00 -17.40 40.60
CA PRO A 640 -7.22 -17.90 39.49
C PRO A 640 -8.03 -17.75 38.19
N ILE A 641 -7.45 -17.07 37.21
CA ILE A 641 -7.80 -17.31 35.81
C ILE A 641 -7.06 -18.59 35.45
N SER A 642 -7.82 -19.64 35.12
CA SER A 642 -7.29 -20.89 34.59
C SER A 642 -6.41 -20.59 33.39
N VAL A 643 -5.13 -20.92 33.48
CA VAL A 643 -4.30 -21.16 32.30
C VAL A 643 -4.83 -22.45 31.69
N PRO A 644 -5.32 -22.48 30.44
CA PRO A 644 -5.56 -23.74 29.78
C PRO A 644 -4.19 -24.34 29.44
N ASP A 645 -3.80 -25.38 30.18
CA ASP A 645 -2.93 -26.41 29.61
C ASP A 645 -3.69 -27.05 28.44
N SER A 646 -3.42 -26.62 27.20
CA SER A 646 -3.91 -27.32 26.01
C SER A 646 -2.80 -28.20 25.43
N LYS A 647 -2.68 -29.41 25.96
CA LYS A 647 -2.32 -30.56 25.11
C LYS A 647 -3.60 -31.03 24.45
N THR A 648 -3.85 -30.58 23.23
CA THR A 648 -4.86 -31.17 22.34
C THR A 648 -4.17 -32.00 21.29
N ASP A 649 -3.98 -33.28 21.60
CA ASP A 649 -3.75 -34.33 20.59
C ASP A 649 -5.06 -34.45 19.77
N ASN A 650 -5.15 -33.72 18.64
CA ASN A 650 -6.01 -33.97 17.45
C ASN A 650 -6.26 -32.68 16.63
N ILE A 651 -5.22 -31.89 16.37
CA ILE A 651 -5.28 -30.82 15.38
C ILE A 651 -4.16 -31.06 14.38
N VAL A 652 -4.50 -31.12 13.09
CA VAL A 652 -3.52 -31.17 12.00
C VAL A 652 -2.64 -29.91 12.13
N PRO A 653 -1.31 -30.05 12.32
CA PRO A 653 -0.45 -28.90 12.58
C PRO A 653 -0.37 -27.98 11.36
N PHE A 654 -0.36 -26.68 11.65
CA PHE A 654 -0.16 -25.56 10.74
C PHE A 654 1.16 -25.70 9.94
N PRO A 655 1.16 -25.57 8.61
CA PRO A 655 2.39 -25.36 7.86
C PRO A 655 2.88 -23.93 8.12
N GLN A 656 4.09 -23.80 8.68
CA GLN A 656 4.77 -22.50 8.75
C GLN A 656 5.08 -22.03 7.31
N LYS A 657 4.82 -20.75 7.03
CA LYS A 657 5.20 -20.07 5.78
C LYS A 657 6.69 -20.15 5.52
#